data_AF-A0A1Z8MRS1-F1
#
_entry.id   AF-A0A1Z8MRS1-F1
#
_cell.length_a   1.000
_cell.length_b   1.000
_cell.length_c   1.000
_cell.angle_alpha   90.00
_cell.angle_beta   90.00
_cell.angle_gamma   90.00
#
_symmetry.space_group_name_H-M   'P 1'
#
loop_
_entity.id
_entity.type
_entity.pdbx_description
1 polymer ?
#
loop_
_entity_poly.entity_id
_entity_poly.type
_entity_poly.pdbx_seq_one_letter_code
_entity_poly.pdbx_strand_id
1 'polypeptide(L)'
;MSNNNKKIVSSPELATLSYTTPERLVQDFACRGIVILSPDSLDIPLETHERIYQQEKQAMNDRKPITPSSIPDVLTVINSPGLVRACDQLVGKNWAIVPFTHNASFTSGSNDQHWHKDDNGPYNSRKQRHHQSIQIEMLYYPQAVREDMGPTATIPYSHYWTFNHEEDHDNFAGADHLDFNYQLSRMEAQPVSGPNSKYEIEDIVNRRTEHDIRMKSAVTDLNWPLVDSLEAAPLRAGSIVLYSHNTFHRGNHRRDDWETWKDNPRFMWRFWLYRTNEPPIRIRESNEKSVPSVDWPSLGIDPLTGVDLSSVDDDLTAVWNYHYHWIHTGKGQPSTNGTAGENEVERKKKVDLLANQITKKGNSAEPARIGAAYRLANMDDTNLAIEALGQALYNERESVRRAATYGLAAAGPSATEFLLAAAQSQIKWVRKASIYALGDASHLNESVLEVIINCLENDPSVYVRSVAAGALGCLGRRAAGTNDGQSLIPQCLEALIQSLEREENRLAMDRAQQRSIKFVRPTDDCDVCEGNGIDFGRDRFKPVRSAVRENVLWSMVILCSQGAEVIENILEPTIKTLKTVIETDENVICVGFAMDALARLANIQSTSENIPMVNQLKKDLVNILKSSPIHSWEALVRSGLSREALAEFEAKA
;
A
#
# COMPACT_ATOMS: atom_id res chain seq x y z
N MET A 1 54.00 -9.76 42.65
CA MET A 1 53.78 -10.78 41.60
C MET A 1 52.58 -11.62 41.99
N SER A 2 51.45 -11.43 41.33
CA SER A 2 50.45 -12.47 41.07
C SER A 2 49.43 -11.91 40.09
N ASN A 3 49.40 -12.51 38.91
CA ASN A 3 48.42 -12.31 37.85
C ASN A 3 47.02 -12.65 38.37
N ASN A 4 46.02 -11.84 38.00
CA ASN A 4 44.67 -12.36 37.84
C ASN A 4 44.01 -11.73 36.61
N ASN A 5 44.00 -12.52 35.55
CA ASN A 5 43.24 -12.34 34.32
C ASN A 5 41.76 -12.08 34.65
N LYS A 6 41.31 -10.82 34.50
CA LYS A 6 39.90 -10.56 34.19
C LYS A 6 39.72 -10.89 32.72
N LYS A 7 39.09 -12.04 32.46
CA LYS A 7 38.51 -12.39 31.18
C LYS A 7 37.76 -11.18 30.63
N ILE A 8 38.26 -10.66 29.52
CA ILE A 8 37.46 -9.85 28.60
C ILE A 8 36.31 -10.79 28.19
N VAL A 9 35.14 -10.55 28.78
CA VAL A 9 33.91 -11.14 28.27
C VAL A 9 33.79 -10.59 26.87
N SER A 10 33.89 -11.49 25.89
CA SER A 10 33.57 -11.22 24.49
C SER A 10 32.31 -10.37 24.43
N SER A 11 32.38 -9.25 23.69
CA SER A 11 31.17 -8.51 23.35
C SER A 11 30.11 -9.51 22.86
N PRO A 12 28.83 -9.36 23.22
CA PRO A 12 27.79 -10.07 22.50
C PRO A 12 28.05 -9.80 21.02
N GLU A 13 28.15 -10.85 20.19
CA GLU A 13 28.06 -10.66 18.74
C GLU A 13 26.80 -9.81 18.54
N LEU A 14 26.96 -8.58 18.04
CA LEU A 14 25.83 -7.72 17.69
C LEU A 14 24.93 -8.57 16.81
N ALA A 15 23.74 -8.91 17.33
CA ALA A 15 22.81 -9.76 16.61
C ALA A 15 22.57 -9.15 15.24
N THR A 16 23.07 -9.81 14.20
CA THR A 16 22.92 -9.31 12.83
C THR A 16 21.47 -9.51 12.43
N LEU A 17 20.77 -8.42 12.12
CA LEU A 17 19.41 -8.48 11.60
C LEU A 17 19.36 -9.35 10.33
N SER A 18 18.40 -10.28 10.28
CA SER A 18 18.26 -11.21 9.16
C SER A 18 17.68 -10.54 7.92
N TYR A 19 18.44 -10.48 6.83
CA TYR A 19 17.94 -10.02 5.53
C TYR A 19 17.12 -11.11 4.83
N THR A 20 16.08 -10.70 4.10
CA THR A 20 15.22 -11.61 3.33
C THR A 20 15.89 -12.01 2.01
N THR A 21 15.93 -13.31 1.71
CA THR A 21 16.45 -13.81 0.43
C THR A 21 15.36 -13.78 -0.66
N PRO A 22 15.72 -13.72 -1.95
CA PRO A 22 14.74 -13.76 -3.04
C PRO A 22 13.78 -14.95 -2.97
N GLU A 23 14.25 -16.12 -2.55
CA GLU A 23 13.46 -17.36 -2.48
C GLU A 23 12.40 -17.33 -1.38
N ARG A 24 12.68 -16.60 -0.28
CA ARG A 24 11.77 -16.44 0.85
C ARG A 24 10.89 -15.20 0.75
N LEU A 25 11.14 -14.32 -0.24
CA LEU A 25 10.56 -12.99 -0.30
C LEU A 25 9.02 -13.00 -0.22
N VAL A 26 8.36 -13.79 -1.07
CA VAL A 26 6.88 -13.87 -1.08
C VAL A 26 6.36 -14.59 0.17
N GLN A 27 7.04 -15.65 0.62
CA GLN A 27 6.64 -16.40 1.82
C GLN A 27 6.67 -15.52 3.07
N ASP A 28 7.79 -14.85 3.31
CA ASP A 28 7.99 -13.94 4.44
C ASP A 28 7.02 -12.75 4.34
N PHE A 29 6.86 -12.14 3.15
CA PHE A 29 5.95 -11.00 3.00
C PHE A 29 4.49 -11.38 3.23
N ALA A 30 4.04 -12.55 2.75
CA ALA A 30 2.67 -13.02 2.92
C ALA A 30 2.30 -13.25 4.38
N CYS A 31 3.20 -13.79 5.22
CA CYS A 31 2.89 -14.06 6.62
C CYS A 31 3.11 -12.83 7.52
N ARG A 32 4.29 -12.20 7.49
CA ARG A 32 4.64 -11.13 8.44
C ARG A 32 4.48 -9.71 7.90
N GLY A 33 4.24 -9.53 6.60
CA GLY A 33 3.95 -8.23 6.00
C GLY A 33 5.14 -7.28 5.92
N ILE A 34 6.36 -7.76 6.16
CA ILE A 34 7.61 -6.98 6.10
C ILE A 34 8.77 -7.86 5.62
N VAL A 35 9.64 -7.30 4.78
CA VAL A 35 10.89 -7.92 4.31
C VAL A 35 11.98 -6.86 4.24
N ILE A 36 13.23 -7.29 4.39
CA ILE A 36 14.38 -6.37 4.38
C ILE A 36 15.38 -6.85 3.33
N LEU A 37 15.59 -6.03 2.31
CA LEU A 37 16.56 -6.28 1.26
C LEU A 37 17.93 -5.77 1.68
N SER A 38 18.93 -6.58 1.39
CA SER A 38 20.33 -6.26 1.67
C SER A 38 20.89 -5.36 0.57
N PRO A 39 21.85 -4.46 0.86
CA PRO A 39 22.47 -3.63 -0.18
C PRO A 39 23.08 -4.44 -1.33
N ASP A 40 23.67 -5.61 -1.02
CA ASP A 40 24.25 -6.51 -2.02
C ASP A 40 23.21 -7.08 -2.98
N SER A 41 21.94 -7.17 -2.55
CA SER A 41 20.85 -7.70 -3.37
C SER A 41 20.29 -6.70 -4.38
N LEU A 42 20.74 -5.43 -4.35
CA LEU A 42 20.23 -4.37 -5.23
C LEU A 42 20.88 -4.36 -6.63
N ASP A 43 22.01 -5.04 -6.80
CA ASP A 43 22.81 -5.02 -8.04
C ASP A 43 23.27 -3.61 -8.47
N ILE A 44 23.66 -2.77 -7.51
CA ILE A 44 24.28 -1.46 -7.79
C ILE A 44 25.58 -1.31 -6.97
N PRO A 45 26.53 -0.48 -7.43
CA PRO A 45 27.76 -0.24 -6.69
C PRO A 45 27.48 0.32 -5.28
N LEU A 46 28.08 -0.27 -4.24
CA LEU A 46 27.87 0.14 -2.83
C LEU A 46 28.22 1.61 -2.57
N GLU A 47 29.18 2.16 -3.33
CA GLU A 47 29.56 3.58 -3.32
C GLU A 47 28.41 4.53 -3.69
N THR A 48 27.38 4.04 -4.39
CA THR A 48 26.17 4.82 -4.69
C THR A 48 25.46 5.26 -3.41
N HIS A 49 25.39 4.38 -2.41
CA HIS A 49 24.72 4.66 -1.14
C HIS A 49 25.47 5.74 -0.35
N GLU A 50 26.80 5.63 -0.30
CA GLU A 50 27.66 6.63 0.34
C GLU A 50 27.55 7.99 -0.37
N ARG A 51 27.54 8.00 -1.71
CA ARG A 51 27.38 9.23 -2.49
C ARG A 51 26.04 9.93 -2.20
N ILE A 52 24.94 9.17 -2.12
CA ILE A 52 23.63 9.70 -1.73
C ILE A 52 23.69 10.28 -0.32
N TYR A 53 24.24 9.54 0.64
CA TYR A 53 24.33 9.98 2.03
C TYR A 53 25.12 11.29 2.19
N GLN A 54 26.24 11.44 1.47
CA GLN A 54 27.03 12.67 1.49
C GLN A 54 26.30 13.85 0.85
N GLN A 55 25.57 13.63 -0.25
CA GLN A 55 24.73 14.67 -0.86
C GLN A 55 23.61 15.13 0.09
N GLU A 56 22.98 14.20 0.80
CA GLU A 56 21.94 14.52 1.80
C GLU A 56 22.51 15.32 2.97
N LYS A 57 23.66 14.90 3.51
CA LYS A 57 24.34 15.61 4.59
C LYS A 57 24.72 17.03 4.17
N GLN A 58 25.20 17.20 2.93
CA GLN A 58 25.49 18.53 2.39
C GLN A 58 24.23 19.37 2.23
N ALA A 59 23.15 18.81 1.67
CA ALA A 59 21.88 19.51 1.49
C ALA A 59 21.26 19.93 2.84
N MET A 60 21.30 19.06 3.85
CA MET A 60 20.87 19.37 5.22
C MET A 60 21.68 20.54 5.81
N ASN A 61 23.01 20.50 5.69
CA ASN A 61 23.89 21.58 6.16
C ASN A 61 23.59 22.92 5.47
N ASP A 62 23.31 22.87 4.17
CA ASP A 62 22.91 24.03 3.35
C ASP A 62 21.45 24.47 3.61
N ARG A 63 20.67 23.72 4.38
CA ARG A 63 19.22 23.91 4.58
C ARG A 63 18.41 23.91 3.28
N LYS A 64 18.82 23.06 2.33
CA LYS A 64 18.12 22.85 1.06
C LYS A 64 17.12 21.69 1.19
N PRO A 65 15.95 21.76 0.50
CA PRO A 65 15.04 20.64 0.40
C PRO A 65 15.73 19.42 -0.21
N ILE A 66 15.54 18.24 0.39
CA ILE A 66 16.03 16.98 -0.15
C ILE A 66 14.90 16.33 -0.94
N THR A 67 15.03 16.36 -2.26
CA THR A 67 14.11 15.78 -3.23
C THR A 67 14.85 14.94 -4.27
N PRO A 68 14.15 14.10 -5.06
CA PRO A 68 14.77 13.36 -6.16
C PRO A 68 15.38 14.28 -7.22
N SER A 69 14.96 15.54 -7.32
CA SER A 69 15.61 16.54 -8.18
C SER A 69 16.95 17.00 -7.63
N SER A 70 17.06 17.20 -6.31
CA SER A 70 18.32 17.64 -5.69
C SER A 70 19.34 16.51 -5.53
N ILE A 71 18.88 15.25 -5.47
CA ILE A 71 19.70 14.05 -5.26
C ILE A 71 19.24 12.98 -6.27
N PRO A 72 19.54 13.17 -7.57
CA PRO A 72 19.05 12.29 -8.64
C PRO A 72 19.59 10.85 -8.55
N ASP A 73 20.67 10.63 -7.79
CA ASP A 73 21.21 9.29 -7.56
C ASP A 73 20.20 8.35 -6.90
N VAL A 74 19.22 8.85 -6.15
CA VAL A 74 18.13 8.03 -5.59
C VAL A 74 17.30 7.36 -6.69
N LEU A 75 17.20 7.97 -7.87
CA LEU A 75 16.53 7.39 -9.03
C LEU A 75 17.28 6.14 -9.54
N THR A 76 18.57 5.98 -9.21
CA THR A 76 19.34 4.74 -9.47
C THR A 76 18.84 3.61 -8.60
N VAL A 77 18.54 3.91 -7.33
CA VAL A 77 18.13 2.91 -6.33
C VAL A 77 16.76 2.35 -6.68
N ILE A 78 15.78 3.21 -6.98
CA ILE A 78 14.42 2.79 -7.34
C ILE A 78 14.37 2.01 -8.67
N ASN A 79 15.39 2.14 -9.52
CA ASN A 79 15.53 1.38 -10.78
C ASN A 79 16.62 0.30 -10.70
N SER A 80 17.13 0.02 -9.51
CA SER A 80 18.18 -0.99 -9.35
C SER A 80 17.63 -2.37 -9.74
N PRO A 81 18.38 -3.19 -10.52
CA PRO A 81 17.86 -4.45 -11.03
C PRO A 81 17.36 -5.39 -9.93
N GLY A 82 18.06 -5.40 -8.79
CA GLY A 82 17.69 -6.20 -7.63
C GLY A 82 16.37 -5.77 -6.98
N LEU A 83 16.18 -4.47 -6.77
CA LEU A 83 14.92 -3.95 -6.24
C LEU A 83 13.75 -4.20 -7.19
N VAL A 84 13.95 -3.95 -8.50
CA VAL A 84 12.91 -4.19 -9.51
C VAL A 84 12.49 -5.64 -9.50
N ARG A 85 13.42 -6.61 -9.45
CA ARG A 85 13.09 -8.04 -9.34
C ARG A 85 12.37 -8.40 -8.05
N ALA A 86 12.70 -7.77 -6.92
CA ALA A 86 12.01 -7.99 -5.66
C ALA A 86 10.58 -7.45 -5.70
N CYS A 87 10.38 -6.22 -6.18
CA CYS A 87 9.06 -5.62 -6.32
C CYS A 87 8.21 -6.36 -7.38
N ASP A 88 8.80 -6.81 -8.49
CA ASP A 88 8.09 -7.61 -9.50
C ASP A 88 7.49 -8.89 -8.90
N GLN A 89 8.15 -9.51 -7.92
CA GLN A 89 7.62 -10.69 -7.21
C GLN A 89 6.46 -10.35 -6.27
N LEU A 90 6.50 -9.17 -5.62
CA LEU A 90 5.52 -8.79 -4.60
C LEU A 90 4.29 -8.08 -5.18
N VAL A 91 4.50 -7.11 -6.07
CA VAL A 91 3.46 -6.24 -6.65
C VAL A 91 3.30 -6.41 -8.16
N GLY A 92 4.05 -7.30 -8.81
CA GLY A 92 3.97 -7.50 -10.25
C GLY A 92 4.80 -6.48 -11.04
N LYS A 93 4.95 -6.73 -12.35
CA LYS A 93 5.76 -5.89 -13.25
C LYS A 93 5.18 -4.48 -13.41
N ASN A 94 6.04 -3.57 -13.87
CA ASN A 94 5.69 -2.19 -14.20
C ASN A 94 5.04 -1.41 -13.04
N TRP A 95 5.25 -1.85 -11.80
CA TRP A 95 4.71 -1.19 -10.60
C TRP A 95 4.93 0.34 -10.63
N ALA A 96 3.94 1.06 -10.11
CA ALA A 96 3.93 2.51 -10.06
C ALA A 96 4.45 3.05 -8.72
N ILE A 97 4.92 4.30 -8.75
CA ILE A 97 5.16 5.08 -7.53
C ILE A 97 4.11 6.17 -7.49
N VAL A 98 3.47 6.36 -6.34
CA VAL A 98 2.50 7.45 -6.20
C VAL A 98 3.20 8.80 -6.33
N PRO A 99 2.71 9.68 -7.20
CA PRO A 99 3.35 10.95 -7.45
C PRO A 99 3.12 11.92 -6.30
N PHE A 100 4.13 12.74 -6.03
CA PHE A 100 4.09 13.83 -5.07
C PHE A 100 3.76 13.44 -3.61
N THR A 101 3.90 12.17 -3.22
CA THR A 101 3.65 11.70 -1.84
C THR A 101 4.94 11.49 -1.07
N HIS A 102 5.34 12.43 -0.22
CA HIS A 102 6.43 12.21 0.75
C HIS A 102 7.72 11.57 0.19
N ASN A 103 7.98 11.70 -1.12
CA ASN A 103 9.12 11.11 -1.85
C ASN A 103 10.38 11.92 -1.57
N ALA A 104 10.70 12.08 -0.29
CA ALA A 104 11.75 12.94 0.25
C ALA A 104 12.45 12.23 1.40
N SER A 105 13.61 12.75 1.79
CA SER A 105 14.37 12.20 2.90
C SER A 105 13.85 12.70 4.25
N PHE A 106 13.57 11.76 5.17
CA PHE A 106 13.19 12.01 6.54
C PHE A 106 14.38 11.82 7.48
N THR A 107 14.64 12.83 8.31
CA THR A 107 15.65 12.75 9.37
C THR A 107 14.99 12.34 10.69
N SER A 108 15.53 11.31 11.36
CA SER A 108 15.14 10.97 12.74
C SER A 108 15.36 12.14 13.71
N GLY A 109 14.59 12.22 14.80
CA GLY A 109 14.78 13.25 15.81
C GLY A 109 14.34 12.83 17.20
N SER A 110 13.94 13.83 17.99
CA SER A 110 13.56 13.69 19.40
C SER A 110 12.16 13.12 19.65
N ASN A 111 11.28 13.16 18.64
CA ASN A 111 9.86 12.90 18.84
C ASN A 111 9.48 11.50 18.37
N ASP A 112 8.51 10.93 19.07
CA ASP A 112 7.84 9.68 18.71
C ASP A 112 6.55 9.92 17.95
N GLN A 113 6.24 9.02 17.02
CA GLN A 113 4.91 8.89 16.43
C GLN A 113 4.10 7.79 17.15
N HIS A 114 2.78 7.89 17.10
CA HIS A 114 1.89 6.79 17.48
C HIS A 114 1.90 5.67 16.43
N TRP A 115 1.42 4.48 16.82
CA TRP A 115 1.18 3.39 15.88
C TRP A 115 0.03 3.72 14.93
N HIS A 116 0.32 3.68 13.63
CA HIS A 116 -0.64 3.94 12.59
C HIS A 116 -0.46 3.03 11.37
N LYS A 117 -1.55 2.86 10.61
CA LYS A 117 -1.48 2.52 9.19
C LYS A 117 -1.66 3.81 8.43
N ASP A 118 -0.76 4.08 7.50
CA ASP A 118 -0.89 5.26 6.67
C ASP A 118 -2.14 5.23 5.82
N ASP A 119 -2.59 6.43 5.49
CA ASP A 119 -3.60 6.71 4.48
C ASP A 119 -3.31 5.92 3.21
N ASN A 120 -4.34 5.33 2.63
CA ASN A 120 -4.24 4.58 1.37
C ASN A 120 -4.43 5.45 0.12
N GLY A 121 -4.52 6.77 0.30
CA GLY A 121 -4.37 7.79 -0.74
C GLY A 121 -3.45 8.93 -0.26
N PRO A 122 -2.88 9.73 -1.19
CA PRO A 122 -1.96 10.81 -0.85
C PRO A 122 -2.49 11.73 0.25
N TYR A 123 -1.63 12.05 1.22
CA TYR A 123 -1.86 13.13 2.19
C TYR A 123 -3.20 13.00 2.92
N ASN A 124 -3.36 11.98 3.78
CA ASN A 124 -4.56 11.74 4.59
C ASN A 124 -5.83 11.39 3.81
N SER A 125 -5.71 11.05 2.53
CA SER A 125 -6.87 10.64 1.72
C SER A 125 -7.26 9.19 2.00
N ARG A 126 -8.56 8.96 2.13
CA ARG A 126 -9.15 7.66 2.40
C ARG A 126 -9.59 7.00 1.09
N LYS A 127 -9.15 5.75 0.91
CA LYS A 127 -9.57 4.80 -0.12
C LYS A 127 -10.04 3.50 0.55
N GLN A 128 -10.46 2.51 -0.23
CA GLN A 128 -10.67 1.16 0.30
C GLN A 128 -9.32 0.45 0.48
N ARG A 129 -9.09 -0.21 1.62
CA ARG A 129 -7.86 -0.98 1.86
C ARG A 129 -7.98 -2.39 1.27
N HIS A 130 -6.99 -2.80 0.49
CA HIS A 130 -6.84 -4.18 0.01
C HIS A 130 -5.95 -4.96 0.96
N HIS A 131 -6.35 -6.17 1.38
CA HIS A 131 -5.43 -7.08 2.07
C HIS A 131 -4.35 -7.63 1.14
N GLN A 132 -4.70 -7.76 -0.14
CA GLN A 132 -3.80 -8.18 -1.21
C GLN A 132 -2.64 -7.19 -1.36
N SER A 133 -1.50 -7.67 -1.87
CA SER A 133 -0.29 -6.87 -2.10
C SER A 133 -0.45 -5.94 -3.31
N ILE A 134 -1.38 -4.99 -3.18
CA ILE A 134 -1.67 -3.94 -4.16
C ILE A 134 -0.80 -2.71 -3.90
N GLN A 135 -0.49 -2.43 -2.63
CA GLN A 135 0.34 -1.30 -2.20
C GLN A 135 1.40 -1.76 -1.20
N ILE A 136 2.63 -1.26 -1.36
CA ILE A 136 3.78 -1.53 -0.50
C ILE A 136 4.49 -0.22 -0.17
N GLU A 137 4.90 -0.08 1.09
CA GLU A 137 5.79 0.97 1.54
C GLU A 137 7.24 0.55 1.37
N MET A 138 8.06 1.43 0.80
CA MET A 138 9.50 1.25 0.64
C MET A 138 10.25 2.30 1.42
N LEU A 139 11.10 1.87 2.35
CA LEU A 139 12.04 2.72 3.08
C LEU A 139 13.47 2.38 2.66
N TYR A 140 14.18 3.36 2.12
CA TYR A 140 15.58 3.22 1.72
C TYR A 140 16.50 4.01 2.66
N TYR A 141 17.53 3.35 3.16
CA TYR A 141 18.51 3.91 4.10
C TYR A 141 19.89 3.98 3.44
N PRO A 142 20.35 5.17 3.03
CA PRO A 142 21.65 5.31 2.36
C PRO A 142 22.84 5.10 3.30
N GLN A 143 22.63 5.22 4.61
CA GLN A 143 23.62 4.97 5.67
C GLN A 143 23.26 3.75 6.54
N ALA A 144 24.25 3.26 7.30
CA ALA A 144 24.00 2.27 8.33
C ALA A 144 23.09 2.84 9.44
N VAL A 145 22.15 2.03 9.94
CA VAL A 145 21.22 2.41 11.00
C VAL A 145 21.48 1.53 12.21
N ARG A 146 21.91 2.13 13.31
CA ARG A 146 22.05 1.43 14.60
C ARG A 146 20.71 1.40 15.34
N GLU A 147 20.60 0.50 16.31
CA GLU A 147 19.40 0.34 17.15
C GLU A 147 19.02 1.60 17.93
N ASP A 148 19.97 2.50 18.18
CA ASP A 148 19.77 3.74 18.96
C ASP A 148 19.46 4.98 18.08
N MET A 149 19.49 4.85 16.75
CA MET A 149 19.30 5.99 15.82
C MET A 149 17.82 6.30 15.51
N GLY A 150 16.88 5.81 16.30
CA GLY A 150 15.45 5.92 16.02
C GLY A 150 15.05 5.17 14.73
N PRO A 151 15.29 3.85 14.66
CA PRO A 151 14.85 3.04 13.52
C PRO A 151 13.32 3.03 13.41
N THR A 152 12.80 2.88 12.20
CA THR A 152 11.37 2.66 12.00
C THR A 152 10.93 1.42 12.76
N ALA A 153 9.85 1.56 13.54
CA ALA A 153 9.23 0.46 14.24
C ALA A 153 7.98 0.00 13.49
N THR A 154 7.77 -1.30 13.39
CA THR A 154 6.60 -1.94 12.78
C THR A 154 5.98 -2.96 13.73
N ILE A 155 4.77 -3.41 13.42
CA ILE A 155 4.12 -4.55 14.07
C ILE A 155 3.94 -5.63 13.00
N PRO A 156 4.91 -6.54 12.82
CA PRO A 156 4.76 -7.66 11.89
C PRO A 156 3.49 -8.47 12.15
N TYR A 157 3.00 -9.17 11.13
CA TYR A 157 1.75 -9.97 11.14
C TYR A 157 0.46 -9.16 11.30
N SER A 158 0.51 -7.83 11.45
CA SER A 158 -0.66 -6.99 11.72
C SER A 158 -1.41 -6.49 10.48
N HIS A 159 -0.88 -6.74 9.28
CA HIS A 159 -1.38 -6.12 8.05
C HIS A 159 -2.76 -6.60 7.59
N TYR A 160 -3.25 -7.71 8.16
CA TYR A 160 -4.60 -8.23 7.93
C TYR A 160 -5.63 -7.83 9.00
N TRP A 161 -5.20 -7.15 10.07
CA TRP A 161 -6.05 -6.80 11.20
C TRP A 161 -6.29 -5.30 11.24
N THR A 162 -7.52 -4.85 11.46
CA THR A 162 -7.80 -3.43 11.65
C THR A 162 -9.00 -3.19 12.56
N PHE A 163 -9.27 -1.92 12.86
CA PHE A 163 -10.39 -1.47 13.66
C PHE A 163 -11.49 -0.88 12.76
N ASN A 164 -12.63 -0.60 13.38
CA ASN A 164 -13.67 0.19 12.74
C ASN A 164 -13.16 1.62 12.53
N HIS A 165 -13.41 2.16 11.34
CA HIS A 165 -12.97 3.48 10.92
C HIS A 165 -13.92 4.13 9.90
N GLU A 166 -14.81 3.35 9.28
CA GLU A 166 -15.83 3.86 8.37
C GLU A 166 -17.02 4.44 9.13
N GLU A 167 -17.37 3.83 10.26
CA GLU A 167 -18.46 4.27 11.14
C GLU A 167 -17.93 5.07 12.35
N ASP A 168 -16.65 4.92 12.68
CA ASP A 168 -16.02 5.66 13.76
C ASP A 168 -15.60 7.06 13.29
N HIS A 169 -16.50 8.02 13.50
CA HIS A 169 -16.28 9.40 13.05
C HIS A 169 -15.16 10.09 13.83
N ASP A 170 -14.71 9.55 14.98
CA ASP A 170 -13.65 10.17 15.78
C ASP A 170 -12.28 10.05 15.14
N ASN A 171 -12.10 9.11 14.22
CA ASN A 171 -10.93 8.98 13.37
C ASN A 171 -11.32 8.96 11.88
N PHE A 172 -12.05 9.98 11.43
CA PHE A 172 -12.45 10.13 10.02
C PHE A 172 -11.28 10.40 9.06
N ALA A 173 -10.06 10.59 9.56
CA ALA A 173 -8.86 10.79 8.74
C ALA A 173 -8.47 9.53 7.95
N GLY A 174 -7.60 9.69 6.95
CA GLY A 174 -7.10 8.59 6.11
C GLY A 174 -6.38 7.47 6.88
N ALA A 175 -5.70 7.80 7.98
CA ALA A 175 -4.90 6.86 8.77
C ALA A 175 -5.70 6.05 9.80
N ASP A 176 -5.30 4.80 10.03
CA ASP A 176 -5.85 3.95 11.10
C ASP A 176 -4.93 4.01 12.33
N HIS A 177 -5.45 4.31 13.51
CA HIS A 177 -4.67 4.54 14.73
C HIS A 177 -4.93 3.49 15.81
N LEU A 178 -3.88 2.94 16.44
CA LEU A 178 -4.06 2.02 17.58
C LEU A 178 -4.46 2.76 18.87
N ASP A 179 -3.88 3.93 19.09
CA ASP A 179 -4.10 4.75 20.27
C ASP A 179 -4.21 6.22 19.86
N PHE A 180 -5.38 6.59 19.33
CA PHE A 180 -5.64 7.97 18.93
C PHE A 180 -5.57 8.96 20.11
N ASN A 181 -5.75 8.47 21.34
CA ASN A 181 -5.61 9.31 22.54
C ASN A 181 -4.17 9.81 22.72
N TYR A 182 -3.15 9.14 22.17
CA TYR A 182 -1.78 9.62 22.21
C TYR A 182 -1.64 10.97 21.48
N GLN A 183 -2.38 11.11 20.39
CA GLN A 183 -2.46 12.34 19.63
C GLN A 183 -3.36 13.39 20.29
N LEU A 184 -4.54 12.99 20.80
CA LEU A 184 -5.44 13.90 21.51
C LEU A 184 -4.79 14.53 22.74
N SER A 185 -3.98 13.75 23.47
CA SER A 185 -3.20 14.23 24.63
C SER A 185 -1.96 15.04 24.26
N ARG A 186 -1.67 15.22 22.96
CA ARG A 186 -0.49 15.90 22.42
C ARG A 186 0.84 15.30 22.88
N MET A 187 0.88 14.01 23.23
CA MET A 187 2.15 13.35 23.56
C MET A 187 3.10 13.36 22.36
N GLU A 188 2.61 13.15 21.13
CA GLU A 188 3.41 13.21 19.88
C GLU A 188 4.20 14.54 19.71
N ALA A 189 3.71 15.64 20.30
CA ALA A 189 4.37 16.94 20.25
C ALA A 189 5.49 17.12 21.30
N GLN A 190 5.59 16.21 22.27
CA GLN A 190 6.59 16.26 23.34
C GLN A 190 7.86 15.51 22.90
N PRO A 191 9.04 16.14 22.95
CA PRO A 191 10.30 15.46 22.68
C PRO A 191 10.58 14.41 23.75
N VAL A 192 10.83 13.17 23.31
CA VAL A 192 11.22 12.05 24.17
C VAL A 192 12.71 12.09 24.46
N SER A 193 13.52 12.52 23.49
CA SER A 193 14.98 12.67 23.64
C SER A 193 15.48 14.03 23.16
N GLY A 194 16.79 14.24 23.18
CA GLY A 194 17.41 15.51 22.79
C GLY A 194 17.38 16.57 23.90
N PRO A 195 17.86 17.79 23.60
CA PRO A 195 18.13 18.83 24.61
C PRO A 195 16.88 19.37 25.29
N ASN A 196 15.70 19.17 24.67
CA ASN A 196 14.42 19.65 25.17
C ASN A 196 13.59 18.54 25.84
N SER A 197 14.14 17.33 25.99
CA SER A 197 13.43 16.24 26.66
C SER A 197 13.29 16.51 28.15
N LYS A 198 12.13 16.12 28.70
CA LYS A 198 11.87 16.10 30.15
C LYS A 198 12.33 14.80 30.83
N TYR A 199 12.73 13.79 30.05
CA TYR A 199 13.07 12.46 30.54
C TYR A 199 14.57 12.35 30.83
N GLU A 200 14.91 11.56 31.85
CA GLU A 200 16.29 11.22 32.16
C GLU A 200 16.90 10.33 31.06
N ILE A 201 18.19 10.51 30.77
CA ILE A 201 18.91 9.73 29.75
C ILE A 201 18.79 8.23 30.02
N GLU A 202 18.82 7.83 31.29
CA GLU A 202 18.70 6.43 31.67
C GLU A 202 17.36 5.82 31.24
N ASP A 203 16.26 6.57 31.36
CA ASP A 203 14.93 6.09 30.96
C ASP A 203 14.76 6.09 29.44
N ILE A 204 15.36 7.05 28.74
CA ILE A 204 15.40 7.09 27.27
C ILE A 204 16.14 5.86 26.71
N VAL A 205 17.35 5.58 27.22
CA VAL A 205 18.19 4.48 26.73
C VAL A 205 17.56 3.12 27.05
N ASN A 206 16.95 2.98 28.23
CA ASN A 206 16.32 1.73 28.66
C ASN A 206 14.85 1.60 28.25
N ARG A 207 14.31 2.54 27.46
CA ARG A 207 12.93 2.51 26.93
C ARG A 207 11.87 2.45 28.04
N ARG A 208 12.01 3.32 29.04
CA ARG A 208 11.12 3.40 30.21
C ARG A 208 10.36 4.72 30.30
N THR A 209 10.39 5.52 29.24
CA THR A 209 9.61 6.77 29.21
C THR A 209 8.12 6.46 29.19
N GLU A 210 7.29 7.46 29.51
CA GLU A 210 5.83 7.32 29.40
C GLU A 210 5.40 6.96 27.96
N HIS A 211 6.16 7.38 26.95
CA HIS A 211 5.92 7.05 25.54
C HIS A 211 6.20 5.58 25.27
N ASP A 212 7.35 5.07 25.71
CA ASP A 212 7.73 3.66 25.51
C ASP A 212 6.72 2.70 26.12
N ILE A 213 6.34 2.96 27.37
CA ILE A 213 5.36 2.14 28.10
C ILE A 213 4.03 2.15 27.36
N ARG A 214 3.56 3.32 26.95
CA ARG A 214 2.27 3.47 26.25
C ARG A 214 2.27 2.83 24.86
N MET A 215 3.35 3.00 24.09
CA MET A 215 3.49 2.38 22.77
C MET A 215 3.60 0.86 22.86
N LYS A 216 4.23 0.33 23.90
CA LYS A 216 4.24 -1.12 24.18
C LYS A 216 2.86 -1.62 24.57
N SER A 217 2.18 -0.95 25.50
CA SER A 217 0.82 -1.30 25.93
C SER A 217 -0.17 -1.29 24.77
N ALA A 218 -0.08 -0.30 23.87
CA ALA A 218 -0.94 -0.22 22.69
C ALA A 218 -0.85 -1.45 21.77
N VAL A 219 0.28 -2.17 21.76
CA VAL A 219 0.44 -3.44 21.02
C VAL A 219 -0.03 -4.62 21.85
N THR A 220 0.36 -4.70 23.12
CA THR A 220 0.00 -5.85 23.97
C THR A 220 -1.52 -5.92 24.23
N ASP A 221 -2.19 -4.78 24.31
CA ASP A 221 -3.62 -4.68 24.60
C ASP A 221 -4.50 -5.13 23.43
N LEU A 222 -3.93 -5.27 22.22
CA LEU A 222 -4.61 -5.80 21.04
C LEU A 222 -5.12 -7.21 21.27
N ASN A 223 -4.33 -8.02 21.99
CA ASN A 223 -4.54 -9.46 22.14
C ASN A 223 -4.72 -10.17 20.78
N TRP A 224 -4.10 -9.64 19.71
CA TRP A 224 -4.01 -10.31 18.42
C TRP A 224 -2.88 -11.34 18.45
N PRO A 225 -2.95 -12.42 17.65
CA PRO A 225 -1.93 -13.45 17.66
C PRO A 225 -0.65 -12.93 17.01
N LEU A 226 0.50 -13.35 17.54
CA LEU A 226 1.85 -13.10 17.01
C LEU A 226 2.32 -11.64 16.95
N VAL A 227 1.47 -10.66 17.25
CA VAL A 227 1.83 -9.25 17.10
C VAL A 227 2.76 -8.80 18.24
N ASP A 228 3.95 -8.35 17.87
CA ASP A 228 4.90 -7.66 18.74
C ASP A 228 5.57 -6.53 17.94
N SER A 229 6.19 -5.58 18.64
CA SER A 229 6.92 -4.50 18.00
C SER A 229 8.29 -4.97 17.50
N LEU A 230 8.62 -4.63 16.26
CA LEU A 230 9.94 -4.85 15.66
C LEU A 230 10.55 -3.50 15.26
N GLU A 231 11.79 -3.26 15.65
CA GLU A 231 12.59 -2.16 15.10
C GLU A 231 13.49 -2.69 13.99
N ALA A 232 13.43 -2.09 12.79
CA ALA A 232 14.27 -2.50 11.66
C ALA A 232 15.72 -1.98 11.82
N ALA A 233 16.48 -2.57 12.75
CA ALA A 233 17.89 -2.29 13.01
C ALA A 233 18.57 -3.47 13.74
N PRO A 234 19.91 -3.62 13.65
CA PRO A 234 20.83 -2.80 12.87
C PRO A 234 20.73 -3.04 11.36
N LEU A 235 20.86 -1.98 10.55
CA LEU A 235 20.87 -2.03 9.08
C LEU A 235 22.22 -1.59 8.52
N ARG A 236 22.67 -2.23 7.44
CA ARG A 236 23.79 -1.76 6.61
C ARG A 236 23.37 -0.60 5.70
N ALA A 237 24.33 0.25 5.34
CA ALA A 237 24.14 1.27 4.32
C ALA A 237 23.64 0.65 3.01
N GLY A 238 22.57 1.22 2.46
CA GLY A 238 21.89 0.73 1.27
C GLY A 238 20.77 -0.28 1.53
N SER A 239 20.43 -0.59 2.78
CA SER A 239 19.31 -1.49 3.08
C SER A 239 17.97 -0.88 2.66
N ILE A 240 17.06 -1.75 2.18
CA ILE A 240 15.67 -1.37 1.87
C ILE A 240 14.72 -2.19 2.74
N VAL A 241 13.81 -1.52 3.43
CA VAL A 241 12.70 -2.15 4.15
C VAL A 241 11.46 -2.03 3.28
N LEU A 242 10.83 -3.16 2.94
CA LEU A 242 9.55 -3.21 2.25
C LEU A 242 8.51 -3.76 3.22
N TYR A 243 7.38 -3.08 3.39
CA TYR A 243 6.27 -3.58 4.20
C TYR A 243 4.92 -3.32 3.55
N SER A 244 3.94 -4.17 3.85
CA SER A 244 2.56 -3.96 3.42
C SER A 244 2.08 -2.60 3.89
N HIS A 245 1.40 -1.85 3.02
CA HIS A 245 0.83 -0.55 3.40
C HIS A 245 -0.16 -0.62 4.57
N ASN A 246 -0.65 -1.82 4.87
CA ASN A 246 -1.54 -2.05 6.01
C ASN A 246 -0.80 -2.48 7.29
N THR A 247 0.52 -2.58 7.30
CA THR A 247 1.28 -2.89 8.51
C THR A 247 1.28 -1.67 9.44
N PHE A 248 0.89 -1.86 10.70
CA PHE A 248 1.05 -0.81 11.69
C PHE A 248 2.52 -0.47 11.88
N HIS A 249 2.84 0.81 11.82
CA HIS A 249 4.19 1.30 11.98
C HIS A 249 4.22 2.66 12.66
N ARG A 250 5.41 3.10 13.04
CA ARG A 250 5.65 4.43 13.62
C ARG A 250 7.09 4.89 13.38
N GLY A 251 7.27 6.20 13.25
CA GLY A 251 8.54 6.86 13.50
C GLY A 251 8.91 6.78 14.99
N ASN A 252 10.17 6.46 15.26
CA ASN A 252 10.71 6.29 16.60
C ASN A 252 11.69 7.42 16.92
N HIS A 253 11.74 7.83 18.17
CA HIS A 253 12.72 8.79 18.66
C HIS A 253 14.13 8.18 18.69
N ARG A 254 15.15 9.04 18.59
CA ARG A 254 16.55 8.64 18.79
C ARG A 254 16.84 8.42 20.27
N ARG A 255 17.77 7.51 20.56
CA ARG A 255 18.26 7.18 21.91
C ARG A 255 19.76 7.39 22.08
N ASP A 256 20.47 7.71 21.00
CA ASP A 256 21.88 8.07 21.02
C ASP A 256 22.11 9.54 21.38
N ASP A 257 23.36 9.89 21.65
CA ASP A 257 23.78 11.22 22.09
C ASP A 257 23.40 12.31 21.07
N TRP A 258 22.53 13.23 21.50
CA TRP A 258 21.97 14.28 20.67
C TRP A 258 22.98 15.32 20.22
N GLU A 259 24.11 15.47 20.92
CA GLU A 259 25.19 16.35 20.49
C GLU A 259 25.80 15.87 19.17
N THR A 260 25.69 14.57 18.86
CA THR A 260 26.25 13.96 17.65
C THR A 260 25.31 13.91 16.46
N TRP A 261 24.00 14.20 16.65
CA TRP A 261 22.97 14.00 15.62
C TRP A 261 23.24 14.75 14.31
N LYS A 262 23.85 15.93 14.40
CA LYS A 262 24.24 16.72 13.22
C LYS A 262 25.36 16.05 12.42
N ASP A 263 26.25 15.33 13.10
CA ASP A 263 27.37 14.63 12.47
C ASP A 263 26.97 13.24 11.97
N ASN A 264 25.94 12.61 12.57
CA ASN A 264 25.43 11.29 12.23
C ASN A 264 23.89 11.26 11.94
N PRO A 265 23.40 12.08 11.00
CA PRO A 265 21.98 12.10 10.66
C PRO A 265 21.50 10.73 10.16
N ARG A 266 20.31 10.31 10.58
CA ARG A 266 19.65 9.11 10.03
C ARG A 266 18.64 9.56 8.97
N PHE A 267 19.02 9.45 7.71
CA PHE A 267 18.15 9.70 6.56
C PHE A 267 17.35 8.45 6.18
N MET A 268 16.11 8.64 5.72
CA MET A 268 15.31 7.59 5.09
C MET A 268 14.47 8.18 3.98
N TRP A 269 14.59 7.60 2.79
CA TRP A 269 13.69 7.88 1.69
C TRP A 269 12.48 6.98 1.78
N ARG A 270 11.31 7.53 1.50
CA ARG A 270 10.05 6.80 1.51
C ARG A 270 9.41 6.84 0.13
N PHE A 271 8.89 5.70 -0.34
CA PHE A 271 8.15 5.59 -1.60
C PHE A 271 6.95 4.65 -1.46
N TRP A 272 5.84 5.03 -2.08
CA TRP A 272 4.63 4.19 -2.14
C TRP A 272 4.58 3.46 -3.47
N LEU A 273 4.78 2.15 -3.42
CA LEU A 273 4.79 1.26 -4.57
C LEU A 273 3.39 0.69 -4.78
N TYR A 274 2.97 0.52 -6.03
CA TYR A 274 1.67 -0.04 -6.34
C TYR A 274 1.67 -1.02 -7.52
N ARG A 275 0.87 -2.08 -7.39
CA ARG A 275 0.62 -3.07 -8.45
C ARG A 275 -0.16 -2.46 -9.60
N THR A 276 0.42 -2.52 -10.79
CA THR A 276 -0.26 -2.13 -12.04
C THR A 276 -0.56 -3.32 -12.94
N ASN A 277 0.16 -4.42 -12.85
CA ASN A 277 -0.02 -5.59 -13.72
C ASN A 277 -0.23 -6.84 -12.87
N GLU A 278 -1.05 -7.77 -13.36
CA GLU A 278 -1.04 -9.12 -12.79
C GLU A 278 0.28 -9.83 -13.11
N PRO A 279 0.74 -10.76 -12.25
CA PRO A 279 1.85 -11.62 -12.61
C PRO A 279 1.52 -12.31 -13.95
N PRO A 280 2.50 -12.43 -14.87
CA PRO A 280 2.23 -13.01 -16.18
C PRO A 280 1.62 -14.39 -15.99
N ILE A 281 0.46 -14.63 -16.60
CA ILE A 281 -0.06 -15.98 -16.72
C ILE A 281 0.97 -16.74 -17.52
N ARG A 282 1.66 -17.65 -16.86
CA ARG A 282 2.43 -18.65 -17.57
C ARG A 282 1.39 -19.49 -18.32
N ILE A 283 1.40 -19.32 -19.65
CA ILE A 283 0.41 -19.93 -20.54
C ILE A 283 0.65 -21.42 -20.47
N ARG A 284 -0.29 -22.17 -19.88
CA ARG A 284 -0.71 -23.58 -20.12
C ARG A 284 0.24 -24.51 -20.91
N GLU A 285 1.55 -24.42 -20.73
CA GLU A 285 2.49 -25.44 -21.16
C GLU A 285 2.57 -26.41 -19.99
N SER A 286 1.80 -27.50 -20.13
CA SER A 286 1.79 -28.84 -19.51
C SER A 286 2.80 -29.31 -18.44
N ASN A 287 3.65 -28.45 -17.88
CA ASN A 287 4.73 -28.71 -16.91
C ASN A 287 4.87 -27.61 -15.84
N GLU A 288 3.87 -26.74 -15.63
CA GLU A 288 3.93 -25.77 -14.55
C GLU A 288 3.76 -26.41 -13.18
N LYS A 289 4.75 -26.19 -12.32
CA LYS A 289 4.66 -26.48 -10.89
C LYS A 289 3.57 -25.59 -10.31
N SER A 290 2.55 -26.21 -9.70
CA SER A 290 1.58 -25.53 -8.83
C SER A 290 2.31 -24.60 -7.87
N VAL A 291 1.68 -23.48 -7.48
CA VAL A 291 2.19 -22.65 -6.38
C VAL A 291 2.52 -23.57 -5.20
N PRO A 292 3.77 -23.61 -4.71
CA PRO A 292 4.16 -24.54 -3.67
C PRO A 292 3.29 -24.37 -2.42
N SER A 293 2.76 -25.46 -1.87
CA SER A 293 2.12 -25.39 -0.55
C SER A 293 3.18 -25.05 0.50
N VAL A 294 2.86 -24.14 1.41
CA VAL A 294 3.72 -23.81 2.55
C VAL A 294 3.14 -24.46 3.79
N ASP A 295 3.96 -25.25 4.48
CA ASP A 295 3.65 -25.76 5.81
C ASP A 295 4.13 -24.73 6.85
N TRP A 296 3.27 -23.75 7.14
CA TRP A 296 3.62 -22.61 8.00
C TRP A 296 4.10 -23.02 9.40
N PRO A 297 3.44 -23.96 10.12
CA PRO A 297 3.94 -24.45 11.41
C PRO A 297 5.34 -25.05 11.35
N SER A 298 5.69 -25.73 10.27
CA SER A 298 7.02 -26.37 10.10
C SER A 298 8.16 -25.37 9.83
N LEU A 299 7.86 -24.08 9.64
CA LEU A 299 8.90 -23.05 9.46
C LEU A 299 9.65 -22.73 10.77
N GLY A 300 9.09 -23.07 11.93
CA GLY A 300 9.72 -22.83 13.24
C GLY A 300 9.82 -21.35 13.57
N ILE A 301 10.97 -20.93 14.11
CA ILE A 301 11.21 -19.55 14.54
C ILE A 301 11.51 -18.66 13.32
N ASP A 302 10.74 -17.59 13.14
CA ASP A 302 11.01 -16.58 12.12
C ASP A 302 12.33 -15.84 12.44
N PRO A 303 13.30 -15.81 11.50
CA PRO A 303 14.63 -15.28 11.78
C PRO A 303 14.71 -13.75 11.88
N LEU A 304 13.67 -13.01 11.47
CA LEU A 304 13.63 -11.55 11.61
C LEU A 304 12.94 -11.14 12.90
N THR A 305 11.79 -11.75 13.20
CA THR A 305 10.93 -11.34 14.32
C THR A 305 11.19 -12.14 15.59
N GLY A 306 11.81 -13.33 15.49
CA GLY A 306 11.94 -14.26 16.60
C GLY A 306 10.64 -14.95 17.00
N VAL A 307 9.55 -14.73 16.25
CA VAL A 307 8.24 -15.35 16.53
C VAL A 307 8.27 -16.83 16.17
N ASP A 308 7.78 -17.67 17.08
CA ASP A 308 7.60 -19.10 16.85
C ASP A 308 6.31 -19.37 16.06
N LEU A 309 6.47 -19.84 14.82
CA LEU A 309 5.34 -20.15 13.93
C LEU A 309 4.74 -21.55 14.18
N SER A 310 5.33 -22.40 15.03
CA SER A 310 4.84 -23.77 15.26
C SER A 310 3.44 -23.84 15.88
N SER A 311 2.98 -22.77 16.53
CA SER A 311 1.68 -22.70 17.20
C SER A 311 0.61 -21.92 16.42
N VAL A 312 0.84 -21.61 15.14
CA VAL A 312 -0.14 -20.87 14.33
C VAL A 312 -1.40 -21.69 14.08
N ASP A 313 -2.55 -21.04 14.17
CA ASP A 313 -3.85 -21.70 14.00
C ASP A 313 -4.34 -21.71 12.53
N ASP A 314 -5.44 -22.42 12.30
CA ASP A 314 -6.08 -22.53 10.99
C ASP A 314 -6.61 -21.19 10.47
N ASP A 315 -6.95 -20.25 11.36
CA ASP A 315 -7.49 -18.95 10.97
C ASP A 315 -6.39 -18.08 10.34
N LEU A 316 -5.20 -18.05 10.95
CA LEU A 316 -4.01 -17.37 10.40
C LEU A 316 -3.54 -18.02 9.10
N THR A 317 -3.39 -19.35 9.11
CA THR A 317 -2.86 -20.07 7.94
C THR A 317 -3.80 -19.97 6.73
N ALA A 318 -5.12 -19.91 6.92
CA ALA A 318 -6.06 -19.68 5.83
C ALA A 318 -5.83 -18.32 5.14
N VAL A 319 -5.61 -17.26 5.93
CA VAL A 319 -5.28 -15.91 5.41
C VAL A 319 -3.95 -15.94 4.66
N TRP A 320 -2.91 -16.52 5.26
CA TRP A 320 -1.58 -16.58 4.66
C TRP A 320 -1.54 -17.41 3.38
N ASN A 321 -2.24 -18.55 3.35
CA ASN A 321 -2.34 -19.39 2.16
C ASN A 321 -2.98 -18.64 0.99
N TYR A 322 -4.09 -17.91 1.25
CA TYR A 322 -4.72 -17.09 0.23
C TYR A 322 -3.76 -16.03 -0.30
N HIS A 323 -3.11 -15.26 0.57
CA HIS A 323 -2.26 -14.15 0.15
C HIS A 323 -0.97 -14.61 -0.51
N TYR A 324 -0.36 -15.68 -0.01
CA TYR A 324 0.78 -16.32 -0.65
C TYR A 324 0.41 -16.78 -2.07
N HIS A 325 -0.74 -17.44 -2.24
CA HIS A 325 -1.23 -17.81 -3.57
C HIS A 325 -1.49 -16.59 -4.46
N TRP A 326 -2.20 -15.59 -3.93
CA TRP A 326 -2.60 -14.39 -4.68
C TRP A 326 -1.40 -13.57 -5.16
N ILE A 327 -0.33 -13.44 -4.36
CA ILE A 327 0.88 -12.72 -4.80
C ILE A 327 1.47 -13.40 -6.05
N HIS A 328 1.51 -14.73 -6.07
CA HIS A 328 2.04 -15.50 -7.20
C HIS A 328 1.17 -15.49 -8.45
N THR A 329 -0.16 -15.45 -8.29
CA THR A 329 -1.09 -15.73 -9.40
C THR A 329 -2.03 -14.59 -9.76
N GLY A 330 -2.21 -13.61 -8.88
CA GLY A 330 -3.26 -12.59 -8.99
C GLY A 330 -4.68 -13.13 -8.79
N LYS A 331 -4.82 -14.39 -8.36
CA LYS A 331 -6.11 -15.10 -8.26
C LYS A 331 -6.38 -15.55 -6.83
N GLY A 332 -7.65 -15.78 -6.51
CA GLY A 332 -8.04 -16.46 -5.28
C GLY A 332 -7.50 -17.90 -5.25
N GLN A 333 -7.35 -18.44 -4.04
CA GLN A 333 -6.89 -19.81 -3.86
C GLN A 333 -7.93 -20.80 -4.43
N PRO A 334 -7.52 -21.86 -5.15
CA PRO A 334 -8.43 -22.94 -5.54
C PRO A 334 -9.04 -23.59 -4.30
N SER A 335 -10.30 -24.02 -4.37
CA SER A 335 -10.92 -24.74 -3.26
C SER A 335 -10.11 -25.97 -2.92
N THR A 336 -9.90 -26.21 -1.63
CA THR A 336 -9.29 -27.46 -1.20
C THR A 336 -10.31 -28.57 -1.41
N ASN A 337 -10.06 -29.54 -2.30
CA ASN A 337 -10.84 -30.77 -2.51
C ASN A 337 -11.00 -31.66 -1.24
N GLY A 338 -10.72 -31.12 -0.05
CA GLY A 338 -10.66 -31.80 1.24
C GLY A 338 -12.02 -32.15 1.84
N THR A 339 -13.15 -31.81 1.21
CA THR A 339 -14.48 -32.31 1.63
C THR A 339 -14.95 -33.54 0.87
N ALA A 340 -14.07 -34.21 0.11
CA ALA A 340 -14.35 -35.50 -0.52
C ALA A 340 -14.65 -36.58 0.55
N GLY A 341 -15.88 -36.60 1.06
CA GLY A 341 -16.36 -37.53 2.10
C GLY A 341 -17.35 -36.94 3.12
N GLU A 342 -17.55 -35.61 3.17
CA GLU A 342 -18.41 -34.98 4.18
C GLU A 342 -19.87 -34.91 3.75
N ASN A 343 -20.79 -35.31 4.65
CA ASN A 343 -22.21 -35.21 4.37
C ASN A 343 -22.72 -33.75 4.49
N GLU A 344 -23.90 -33.46 3.94
CA GLU A 344 -24.49 -32.10 3.92
C GLU A 344 -24.66 -31.50 5.33
N VAL A 345 -24.98 -32.32 6.33
CA VAL A 345 -25.18 -31.87 7.72
C VAL A 345 -23.87 -31.40 8.34
N GLU A 346 -22.77 -32.11 8.08
CA GLU A 346 -21.43 -31.73 8.55
C GLU A 346 -20.95 -30.43 7.91
N ARG A 347 -21.17 -30.28 6.60
CA ARG A 347 -20.84 -29.04 5.87
C ARG A 347 -21.62 -27.84 6.43
N LYS A 348 -22.94 -28.01 6.64
CA LYS A 348 -23.79 -27.00 7.28
C LYS A 348 -23.28 -26.60 8.66
N LYS A 349 -22.97 -27.58 9.51
CA LYS A 349 -22.47 -27.33 10.87
C LYS A 349 -21.14 -26.55 10.87
N LYS A 350 -20.24 -26.83 9.91
CA LYS A 350 -19.00 -26.06 9.75
C LYS A 350 -19.26 -24.62 9.32
N VAL A 351 -20.13 -24.41 8.34
CA VAL A 351 -20.52 -23.05 7.92
C VAL A 351 -21.14 -22.30 9.09
N ASP A 352 -22.06 -22.91 9.84
CA ASP A 352 -22.70 -22.28 11.00
C ASP A 352 -21.67 -21.90 12.08
N LEU A 353 -20.65 -22.73 12.31
CA LEU A 353 -19.57 -22.42 13.24
C LEU A 353 -18.78 -21.18 12.79
N LEU A 354 -18.39 -21.11 11.51
CA LEU A 354 -17.66 -19.99 10.94
C LEU A 354 -18.52 -18.71 10.86
N ALA A 355 -19.81 -18.83 10.57
CA ALA A 355 -20.79 -17.74 10.60
C ALA A 355 -21.01 -17.19 12.01
N ASN A 356 -20.94 -18.04 13.04
CA ASN A 356 -20.92 -17.57 14.43
C ASN A 356 -19.58 -16.88 14.77
N GLN A 357 -18.47 -17.36 14.21
CA GLN A 357 -17.16 -16.77 14.43
C GLN A 357 -17.01 -15.38 13.79
N ILE A 358 -17.49 -15.18 12.55
CA ILE A 358 -17.44 -13.88 11.86
C ILE A 358 -18.21 -12.78 12.60
N THR A 359 -19.16 -13.15 13.46
CA THR A 359 -19.96 -12.21 14.25
C THR A 359 -19.45 -11.99 15.68
N LYS A 360 -18.29 -12.55 16.07
CA LYS A 360 -17.68 -12.30 17.39
C LYS A 360 -17.48 -10.80 17.67
N LYS A 361 -17.72 -10.39 18.92
CA LYS A 361 -17.63 -8.99 19.38
C LYS A 361 -16.22 -8.66 19.89
N GLY A 362 -15.89 -7.37 19.91
CA GLY A 362 -14.63 -6.85 20.45
C GLY A 362 -13.49 -6.78 19.44
N ASN A 363 -12.52 -5.89 19.72
CA ASN A 363 -11.37 -5.64 18.85
C ASN A 363 -10.40 -6.83 18.81
N SER A 364 -10.23 -7.55 19.93
CA SER A 364 -9.39 -8.75 20.00
C SER A 364 -9.90 -9.90 19.14
N ALA A 365 -11.19 -9.91 18.78
CA ALA A 365 -11.78 -10.93 17.90
C ALA A 365 -11.58 -10.64 16.39
N GLU A 366 -10.86 -9.58 16.03
CA GLU A 366 -10.59 -9.22 14.64
C GLU A 366 -9.93 -10.34 13.83
N PRO A 367 -8.82 -10.97 14.28
CA PRO A 367 -8.20 -12.10 13.58
C PRO A 367 -9.17 -13.26 13.38
N ALA A 368 -10.00 -13.58 14.38
CA ALA A 368 -10.98 -14.66 14.28
C ALA A 368 -12.07 -14.36 13.22
N ARG A 369 -12.52 -13.10 13.09
CA ARG A 369 -13.51 -12.73 12.07
C ARG A 369 -12.92 -12.84 10.67
N ILE A 370 -11.71 -12.32 10.48
CA ILE A 370 -11.00 -12.37 9.20
C ILE A 370 -10.70 -13.83 8.82
N GLY A 371 -10.12 -14.62 9.73
CA GLY A 371 -9.84 -16.03 9.52
C GLY A 371 -11.09 -16.84 9.14
N ALA A 372 -12.21 -16.61 9.83
CA ALA A 372 -13.48 -17.25 9.46
C ALA A 372 -13.94 -16.89 8.05
N ALA A 373 -13.77 -15.64 7.63
CA ALA A 373 -14.14 -15.20 6.29
C ALA A 373 -13.29 -15.87 5.19
N TYR A 374 -11.97 -15.97 5.38
CA TYR A 374 -11.08 -16.67 4.43
C TYR A 374 -11.29 -18.18 4.44
N ARG A 375 -11.63 -18.77 5.59
CA ARG A 375 -11.98 -20.20 5.67
C ARG A 375 -13.29 -20.50 4.95
N LEU A 376 -14.32 -19.65 5.12
CA LEU A 376 -15.57 -19.73 4.34
C LEU A 376 -15.28 -19.62 2.83
N ALA A 377 -14.44 -18.66 2.44
CA ALA A 377 -14.07 -18.46 1.04
C ALA A 377 -13.38 -19.66 0.37
N ASN A 378 -12.70 -20.51 1.16
CA ASN A 378 -11.98 -21.69 0.69
C ASN A 378 -12.81 -23.00 0.81
N MET A 379 -14.09 -22.92 1.18
CA MET A 379 -14.94 -24.11 1.27
C MET A 379 -15.39 -24.61 -0.11
N ASP A 380 -15.49 -25.93 -0.26
CA ASP A 380 -16.02 -26.57 -1.48
C ASP A 380 -17.50 -26.27 -1.71
N ASP A 381 -18.32 -26.14 -0.65
CA ASP A 381 -19.71 -25.72 -0.77
C ASP A 381 -19.81 -24.19 -0.86
N THR A 382 -19.48 -23.69 -2.05
CA THR A 382 -19.38 -22.25 -2.32
C THR A 382 -20.71 -21.53 -2.13
N ASN A 383 -21.85 -22.18 -2.42
CA ASN A 383 -23.16 -21.55 -2.28
C ASN A 383 -23.50 -21.27 -0.81
N LEU A 384 -23.32 -22.26 0.06
CA LEU A 384 -23.60 -22.10 1.48
C LEU A 384 -22.63 -21.11 2.15
N ALA A 385 -21.37 -21.11 1.73
CA ALA A 385 -20.38 -20.13 2.19
C ALA A 385 -20.72 -18.70 1.76
N ILE A 386 -21.13 -18.50 0.50
CA ILE A 386 -21.56 -17.19 -0.01
C ILE A 386 -22.83 -16.72 0.72
N GLU A 387 -23.77 -17.61 1.03
CA GLU A 387 -24.96 -17.24 1.82
C GLU A 387 -24.56 -16.71 3.20
N ALA A 388 -23.68 -17.40 3.92
CA ALA A 388 -23.22 -16.99 5.24
C ALA A 388 -22.43 -15.67 5.20
N LEU A 389 -21.51 -15.52 4.25
CA LEU A 389 -20.78 -14.28 4.01
C LEU A 389 -21.74 -13.15 3.62
N GLY A 390 -22.74 -13.45 2.80
CA GLY A 390 -23.76 -12.51 2.36
C GLY A 390 -24.60 -11.99 3.51
N GLN A 391 -25.03 -12.85 4.45
CA GLN A 391 -25.70 -12.40 5.68
C GLN A 391 -24.79 -11.49 6.52
N ALA A 392 -23.50 -11.82 6.63
CA ALA A 392 -22.54 -11.01 7.37
C ALA A 392 -22.26 -9.65 6.70
N LEU A 393 -22.35 -9.55 5.36
CA LEU A 393 -22.21 -8.28 4.63
C LEU A 393 -23.28 -7.25 5.01
N TYR A 394 -24.47 -7.70 5.42
CA TYR A 394 -25.58 -6.83 5.86
C TYR A 394 -25.57 -6.56 7.37
N ASN A 395 -24.52 -6.97 8.09
CA ASN A 395 -24.45 -6.74 9.53
C ASN A 395 -24.28 -5.24 9.86
N GLU A 396 -24.85 -4.80 10.99
CA GLU A 396 -24.70 -3.41 11.44
C GLU A 396 -23.25 -3.06 11.84
N ARG A 397 -22.43 -4.04 12.23
CA ARG A 397 -21.03 -3.79 12.61
C ARG A 397 -20.12 -3.77 11.40
N GLU A 398 -19.41 -2.65 11.20
CA GLU A 398 -18.37 -2.51 10.19
C GLU A 398 -17.36 -3.67 10.18
N SER A 399 -16.82 -4.08 11.34
CA SER A 399 -15.85 -5.19 11.42
C SER A 399 -16.36 -6.51 10.83
N VAL A 400 -17.67 -6.78 10.95
CA VAL A 400 -18.30 -7.99 10.41
C VAL A 400 -18.49 -7.85 8.91
N ARG A 401 -18.99 -6.69 8.44
CA ARG A 401 -19.13 -6.41 7.01
C ARG A 401 -17.79 -6.44 6.28
N ARG A 402 -16.76 -5.86 6.87
CA ARG A 402 -15.41 -5.83 6.30
C ARG A 402 -14.81 -7.24 6.18
N ALA A 403 -14.94 -8.06 7.23
CA ALA A 403 -14.54 -9.47 7.15
C ALA A 403 -15.31 -10.20 6.03
N ALA A 404 -16.63 -10.04 5.97
CA ALA A 404 -17.46 -10.62 4.91
C ALA A 404 -17.05 -10.16 3.51
N THR A 405 -16.71 -8.88 3.35
CA THR A 405 -16.23 -8.29 2.09
C THR A 405 -14.95 -8.98 1.62
N TYR A 406 -13.97 -9.16 2.51
CA TYR A 406 -12.74 -9.87 2.18
C TYR A 406 -13.00 -11.35 1.86
N GLY A 407 -13.90 -12.01 2.59
CA GLY A 407 -14.32 -13.39 2.29
C GLY A 407 -14.98 -13.53 0.92
N LEU A 408 -15.92 -12.63 0.57
CA LEU A 408 -16.57 -12.61 -0.75
C LEU A 408 -15.57 -12.32 -1.87
N ALA A 409 -14.62 -11.40 -1.63
CA ALA A 409 -13.53 -11.15 -2.57
C ALA A 409 -12.63 -12.38 -2.77
N ALA A 410 -12.34 -13.09 -1.68
CA ALA A 410 -11.52 -14.29 -1.69
C ALA A 410 -12.22 -15.50 -2.35
N ALA A 411 -13.55 -15.59 -2.23
CA ALA A 411 -14.37 -16.62 -2.89
C ALA A 411 -14.35 -16.48 -4.43
N GLY A 412 -13.91 -15.32 -4.94
CA GLY A 412 -13.67 -15.10 -6.36
C GLY A 412 -14.97 -15.04 -7.18
N PRO A 413 -14.92 -15.47 -8.46
CA PRO A 413 -16.03 -15.29 -9.40
C PRO A 413 -17.37 -15.85 -8.96
N SER A 414 -17.39 -16.89 -8.12
CA SER A 414 -18.64 -17.49 -7.61
C SER A 414 -19.49 -16.51 -6.81
N ALA A 415 -18.89 -15.47 -6.21
CA ALA A 415 -19.63 -14.46 -5.45
C ALA A 415 -20.31 -13.39 -6.34
N THR A 416 -20.05 -13.38 -7.65
CA THR A 416 -20.43 -12.27 -8.55
C THR A 416 -21.94 -11.99 -8.54
N GLU A 417 -22.80 -13.01 -8.65
CA GLU A 417 -24.25 -12.80 -8.69
C GLU A 417 -24.77 -12.13 -7.41
N PHE A 418 -24.33 -12.61 -6.25
CA PHE A 418 -24.66 -12.02 -4.96
C PHE A 418 -24.18 -10.56 -4.87
N LEU A 419 -22.95 -10.29 -5.30
CA LEU A 419 -22.36 -8.95 -5.26
C LEU A 419 -23.07 -7.96 -6.21
N LEU A 420 -23.52 -8.40 -7.39
CA LEU A 420 -24.32 -7.58 -8.30
C LEU A 420 -25.65 -7.17 -7.65
N ALA A 421 -26.31 -8.09 -6.96
CA ALA A 421 -27.53 -7.77 -6.22
C ALA A 421 -27.26 -6.81 -5.04
N ALA A 422 -26.19 -7.06 -4.29
CA ALA A 422 -25.81 -6.24 -3.14
C ALA A 422 -25.35 -4.80 -3.53
N ALA A 423 -24.82 -4.62 -4.73
CA ALA A 423 -24.51 -3.31 -5.30
C ALA A 423 -25.75 -2.41 -5.48
N GLN A 424 -26.96 -2.97 -5.51
CA GLN A 424 -28.23 -2.25 -5.58
C GLN A 424 -28.89 -1.97 -4.21
N SER A 425 -28.18 -2.30 -3.12
CA SER A 425 -28.70 -2.14 -1.75
C SER A 425 -29.00 -0.68 -1.41
N GLN A 426 -30.03 -0.45 -0.59
CA GLN A 426 -30.30 0.88 -0.02
C GLN A 426 -29.21 1.30 0.99
N ILE A 427 -28.44 0.35 1.52
CA ILE A 427 -27.38 0.60 2.49
C ILE A 427 -26.09 0.93 1.76
N LYS A 428 -25.63 2.19 1.89
CA LYS A 428 -24.39 2.70 1.29
C LYS A 428 -23.19 1.77 1.52
N TRP A 429 -22.99 1.32 2.77
CA TRP A 429 -21.84 0.49 3.13
C TRP A 429 -21.84 -0.88 2.43
N VAL A 430 -23.03 -1.44 2.19
CA VAL A 430 -23.19 -2.68 1.43
C VAL A 430 -22.86 -2.43 -0.04
N ARG A 431 -23.35 -1.34 -0.65
CA ARG A 431 -22.99 -0.99 -2.03
C ARG A 431 -21.49 -0.79 -2.19
N LYS A 432 -20.88 0.01 -1.33
CA LYS A 432 -19.42 0.27 -1.31
C LYS A 432 -18.62 -1.04 -1.25
N ALA A 433 -18.94 -1.89 -0.28
CA ALA A 433 -18.29 -3.18 -0.11
C ALA A 433 -18.47 -4.10 -1.32
N SER A 434 -19.66 -4.09 -1.91
CA SER A 434 -19.99 -4.91 -3.08
C SER A 434 -19.21 -4.46 -4.32
N ILE A 435 -19.15 -3.16 -4.60
CA ILE A 435 -18.38 -2.61 -5.72
C ILE A 435 -16.89 -2.89 -5.57
N TYR A 436 -16.35 -2.76 -4.35
CA TYR A 436 -14.97 -3.16 -4.06
C TYR A 436 -14.74 -4.65 -4.36
N ALA A 437 -15.59 -5.53 -3.82
CA ALA A 437 -15.44 -6.97 -3.98
C ALA A 437 -15.63 -7.42 -5.44
N LEU A 438 -16.53 -6.78 -6.21
CA LEU A 438 -16.66 -7.02 -7.66
C LEU A 438 -15.33 -6.74 -8.38
N GLY A 439 -14.65 -5.64 -8.03
CA GLY A 439 -13.34 -5.28 -8.58
C GLY A 439 -12.26 -6.35 -8.36
N ASP A 440 -12.21 -6.91 -7.15
CA ASP A 440 -11.19 -7.87 -6.74
C ASP A 440 -11.55 -9.34 -7.10
N ALA A 441 -12.82 -9.68 -7.28
CA ALA A 441 -13.29 -11.07 -7.42
C ALA A 441 -13.80 -11.43 -8.83
N SER A 442 -14.59 -10.55 -9.45
CA SER A 442 -15.41 -10.91 -10.62
C SER A 442 -14.63 -10.87 -11.93
N HIS A 443 -15.08 -11.61 -12.93
CA HIS A 443 -14.59 -11.42 -14.30
C HIS A 443 -15.11 -10.10 -14.87
N LEU A 444 -14.32 -9.43 -15.70
CA LEU A 444 -14.80 -8.27 -16.44
C LEU A 444 -15.76 -8.75 -17.55
N ASN A 445 -17.05 -8.51 -17.34
CA ASN A 445 -18.12 -8.80 -18.31
C ASN A 445 -19.10 -7.61 -18.35
N GLU A 446 -20.02 -7.62 -19.32
CA GLU A 446 -20.95 -6.51 -19.55
C GLU A 446 -21.80 -6.18 -18.32
N SER A 447 -22.33 -7.19 -17.62
CA SER A 447 -23.18 -6.96 -16.44
C SER A 447 -22.42 -6.35 -15.26
N VAL A 448 -21.21 -6.85 -14.99
CA VAL A 448 -20.33 -6.29 -13.94
C VAL A 448 -19.93 -4.87 -14.29
N LEU A 449 -19.57 -4.63 -15.56
CA LEU A 449 -19.17 -3.32 -16.03
C LEU A 449 -20.32 -2.30 -15.92
N GLU A 450 -21.53 -2.66 -16.37
CA GLU A 450 -22.70 -1.79 -16.31
C GLU A 450 -23.02 -1.35 -14.87
N VAL A 451 -23.00 -2.29 -13.90
CA VAL A 451 -23.27 -1.97 -12.49
C VAL A 451 -22.23 -1.02 -11.91
N ILE A 452 -20.94 -1.23 -12.22
CA ILE A 452 -19.86 -0.37 -11.72
C ILE A 452 -19.91 1.02 -12.38
N ILE A 453 -20.15 1.10 -13.69
CA ILE A 453 -20.34 2.37 -14.41
C ILE A 453 -21.51 3.14 -13.81
N ASN A 454 -22.66 2.50 -13.61
CA ASN A 454 -23.81 3.15 -13.00
C ASN A 454 -23.50 3.66 -11.59
N CYS A 455 -22.73 2.93 -10.79
CA CYS A 455 -22.31 3.42 -9.48
C CYS A 455 -21.36 4.61 -9.60
N LEU A 456 -20.39 4.58 -10.52
CA LEU A 456 -19.47 5.70 -10.78
C LEU A 456 -20.21 6.96 -11.28
N GLU A 457 -21.30 6.79 -12.01
CA GLU A 457 -22.08 7.88 -12.60
C GLU A 457 -23.09 8.47 -11.64
N ASN A 458 -23.83 7.61 -10.94
CA ASN A 458 -25.12 7.98 -10.37
C ASN A 458 -25.20 7.74 -8.85
N ASP A 459 -24.21 7.11 -8.20
CA ASP A 459 -24.32 6.89 -6.76
C ASP A 459 -24.22 8.22 -5.99
N PRO A 460 -25.15 8.50 -5.04
CA PRO A 460 -25.11 9.73 -4.27
C PRO A 460 -23.87 9.85 -3.37
N SER A 461 -23.24 8.75 -2.99
CA SER A 461 -22.04 8.74 -2.15
C SER A 461 -20.77 8.96 -2.97
N VAL A 462 -20.00 10.00 -2.63
CA VAL A 462 -18.64 10.19 -3.16
C VAL A 462 -17.77 8.97 -2.88
N TYR A 463 -17.91 8.36 -1.71
CA TYR A 463 -17.15 7.17 -1.37
C TYR A 463 -17.46 5.99 -2.31
N VAL A 464 -18.73 5.73 -2.62
CA VAL A 464 -19.11 4.65 -3.54
C VAL A 464 -18.59 4.94 -4.95
N ARG A 465 -18.73 6.17 -5.45
CA ARG A 465 -18.19 6.57 -6.77
C ARG A 465 -16.67 6.42 -6.83
N SER A 466 -15.97 6.83 -5.77
CA SER A 466 -14.52 6.67 -5.65
C SER A 466 -14.08 5.20 -5.66
N VAL A 467 -14.85 4.31 -5.02
CA VAL A 467 -14.58 2.86 -5.03
C VAL A 467 -14.89 2.25 -6.39
N ALA A 468 -15.95 2.71 -7.07
CA ALA A 468 -16.28 2.29 -8.44
C ALA A 468 -15.17 2.64 -9.43
N ALA A 469 -14.60 3.85 -9.34
CA ALA A 469 -13.45 4.24 -10.14
C ALA A 469 -12.25 3.28 -9.93
N GLY A 470 -11.94 2.92 -8.68
CA GLY A 470 -10.89 1.95 -8.37
C GLY A 470 -11.18 0.52 -8.85
N ALA A 471 -12.45 0.09 -8.78
CA ALA A 471 -12.89 -1.23 -9.23
C ALA A 471 -12.70 -1.42 -10.75
N LEU A 472 -12.94 -0.39 -11.57
CA LEU A 472 -12.66 -0.42 -13.01
C LEU A 472 -11.18 -0.68 -13.32
N GLY A 473 -10.27 -0.05 -12.56
CA GLY A 473 -8.83 -0.30 -12.67
C GLY A 473 -8.47 -1.74 -12.30
N CYS A 474 -9.04 -2.27 -11.23
CA CYS A 474 -8.80 -3.66 -10.79
C CYS A 474 -9.32 -4.69 -11.80
N LEU A 475 -10.52 -4.49 -12.34
CA LEU A 475 -11.10 -5.35 -13.37
C LEU A 475 -10.28 -5.32 -14.65
N GLY A 476 -9.93 -4.14 -15.16
CA GLY A 476 -9.16 -4.04 -16.39
C GLY A 476 -7.73 -4.60 -16.24
N ARG A 477 -7.07 -4.40 -15.08
CA ARG A 477 -5.78 -5.04 -14.77
C ARG A 477 -5.89 -6.56 -14.84
N ARG A 478 -6.89 -7.12 -14.15
CA ARG A 478 -7.10 -8.56 -14.11
C ARG A 478 -7.45 -9.12 -15.48
N ALA A 479 -8.33 -8.44 -16.22
CA ALA A 479 -8.73 -8.81 -17.57
C ALA A 479 -7.55 -8.85 -18.55
N ALA A 480 -6.65 -7.86 -18.49
CA ALA A 480 -5.41 -7.84 -19.26
C ALA A 480 -4.47 -8.98 -18.87
N GLY A 481 -4.36 -9.28 -17.57
CA GLY A 481 -3.56 -10.40 -17.08
C GLY A 481 -4.14 -11.77 -17.46
N THR A 482 -5.46 -11.91 -17.52
CA THR A 482 -6.17 -13.17 -17.79
C THR A 482 -6.54 -13.42 -19.25
N ASN A 483 -6.43 -12.41 -20.10
CA ASN A 483 -7.00 -12.39 -21.46
C ASN A 483 -8.52 -12.70 -21.45
N ASP A 484 -9.21 -12.35 -20.36
CA ASP A 484 -10.63 -12.63 -20.16
C ASP A 484 -11.34 -11.32 -19.83
N GLY A 485 -12.29 -10.92 -20.68
CA GLY A 485 -12.91 -9.59 -20.62
C GLY A 485 -12.06 -8.44 -21.19
N GLN A 486 -10.89 -8.73 -21.78
CA GLN A 486 -9.95 -7.71 -22.28
C GLN A 486 -10.57 -6.74 -23.29
N SER A 487 -11.53 -7.18 -24.11
CA SER A 487 -12.26 -6.35 -25.07
C SER A 487 -13.10 -5.24 -24.44
N LEU A 488 -13.36 -5.31 -23.13
CA LEU A 488 -14.13 -4.33 -22.37
C LEU A 488 -13.24 -3.29 -21.65
N ILE A 489 -11.91 -3.44 -21.70
CA ILE A 489 -10.97 -2.45 -21.15
C ILE A 489 -11.16 -1.05 -21.76
N PRO A 490 -11.39 -0.89 -23.09
CA PRO A 490 -11.68 0.41 -23.67
C PRO A 490 -12.92 1.09 -23.04
N GLN A 491 -13.97 0.32 -22.73
CA GLN A 491 -15.19 0.84 -22.10
C GLN A 491 -14.96 1.23 -20.63
N CYS A 492 -14.07 0.53 -19.92
CA CYS A 492 -13.62 0.97 -18.60
C CYS A 492 -12.95 2.34 -18.69
N LEU A 493 -12.05 2.56 -19.65
CA LEU A 493 -11.39 3.86 -19.86
C LEU A 493 -12.37 4.95 -20.29
N GLU A 494 -13.33 4.63 -21.14
CA GLU A 494 -14.36 5.58 -21.57
C GLU A 494 -15.17 6.09 -20.36
N ALA A 495 -15.63 5.20 -19.48
CA ALA A 495 -16.34 5.58 -18.26
C ALA A 495 -15.48 6.43 -17.31
N LEU A 496 -14.19 6.11 -17.20
CA LEU A 496 -13.22 6.90 -16.43
C LEU A 496 -13.03 8.31 -17.01
N ILE A 497 -12.89 8.44 -18.34
CA ILE A 497 -12.80 9.74 -19.02
C ILE A 497 -14.06 10.57 -18.77
N GLN A 498 -15.24 9.99 -18.96
CA GLN A 498 -16.51 10.69 -18.73
C GLN A 498 -16.68 11.10 -17.25
N SER A 499 -16.15 10.32 -16.30
CA SER A 499 -16.15 10.70 -14.88
C SER A 499 -15.31 11.96 -14.63
N LEU A 500 -14.17 12.15 -15.31
CA LEU A 500 -13.36 13.37 -15.19
C LEU A 500 -14.05 14.63 -15.72
N GLU A 501 -15.03 14.48 -16.63
CA GLU A 501 -15.83 15.60 -17.14
C GLU A 501 -16.91 16.05 -16.14
N ARG A 502 -17.33 15.16 -15.24
CA ARG A 502 -18.42 15.40 -14.26
C ARG A 502 -17.91 15.73 -12.86
N GLU A 503 -16.87 15.05 -12.42
CA GLU A 503 -16.34 15.19 -11.06
C GLU A 503 -15.48 16.44 -10.95
N GLU A 504 -15.76 17.26 -9.94
CA GLU A 504 -15.05 18.51 -9.71
C GLU A 504 -14.04 18.38 -8.57
N ASN A 505 -12.99 19.20 -8.65
CA ASN A 505 -12.13 19.44 -7.50
C ASN A 505 -12.86 20.37 -6.52
N ARG A 506 -12.70 20.12 -5.22
CA ARG A 506 -13.23 20.97 -4.14
C ARG A 506 -12.14 21.33 -3.16
N LEU A 507 -12.32 22.44 -2.45
CA LEU A 507 -11.39 22.86 -1.42
C LEU A 507 -11.21 21.71 -0.40
N ALA A 508 -9.96 21.34 -0.13
CA ALA A 508 -9.67 20.22 0.77
C ALA A 508 -10.34 20.43 2.13
N MET A 509 -10.84 19.35 2.74
CA MET A 509 -11.68 19.43 3.94
C MET A 509 -10.99 20.15 5.11
N ASP A 510 -9.67 19.99 5.27
CA ASP A 510 -8.89 20.69 6.31
C ASP A 510 -8.92 22.21 6.11
N ARG A 511 -8.86 22.66 4.86
CA ARG A 511 -8.92 24.09 4.49
C ARG A 511 -10.34 24.62 4.57
N ALA A 512 -11.31 23.88 4.05
CA ALA A 512 -12.72 24.27 4.06
C ALA A 512 -13.27 24.38 5.50
N GLN A 513 -12.87 23.46 6.38
CA GLN A 513 -13.30 23.45 7.78
C GLN A 513 -12.37 24.25 8.71
N GLN A 514 -11.21 24.70 8.23
CA GLN A 514 -10.15 25.34 9.03
C GLN A 514 -9.72 24.50 10.25
N ARG A 515 -9.56 23.20 10.03
CA ARG A 515 -9.19 22.22 11.07
C ARG A 515 -7.97 21.45 10.64
N SER A 516 -7.26 20.87 11.61
CA SER A 516 -6.28 19.83 11.28
C SER A 516 -7.00 18.70 10.54
N ILE A 517 -6.35 18.16 9.50
CA ILE A 517 -6.86 17.02 8.74
C ILE A 517 -7.21 15.81 9.61
N LYS A 518 -6.58 15.69 10.78
CA LYS A 518 -6.84 14.62 11.75
C LYS A 518 -8.19 14.74 12.46
N PHE A 519 -8.86 15.90 12.32
CA PHE A 519 -10.13 16.20 13.00
C PHE A 519 -11.22 16.67 12.04
N VAL A 520 -11.03 16.59 10.72
CA VAL A 520 -12.09 16.91 9.76
C VAL A 520 -13.23 15.90 9.88
N ARG A 521 -14.42 16.31 9.49
CA ARG A 521 -15.62 15.44 9.47
C ARG A 521 -16.22 15.43 8.06
N PRO A 522 -17.03 14.43 7.69
CA PRO A 522 -17.71 14.45 6.40
C PRO A 522 -18.61 15.67 6.27
N THR A 523 -18.85 16.09 5.03
CA THR A 523 -19.69 17.24 4.66
C THR A 523 -20.84 16.77 3.78
N ASP A 524 -21.83 17.65 3.54
CA ASP A 524 -22.94 17.34 2.62
C ASP A 524 -22.43 17.04 1.20
N ASP A 525 -21.33 17.69 0.80
CA ASP A 525 -20.72 17.50 -0.52
C ASP A 525 -19.82 16.26 -0.64
N CYS A 526 -19.39 15.67 0.49
CA CYS A 526 -18.41 14.60 0.48
C CYS A 526 -18.39 13.77 1.77
N ASP A 527 -18.67 12.48 1.62
CA ASP A 527 -18.81 11.52 2.70
C ASP A 527 -17.57 10.64 2.94
N VAL A 528 -16.41 11.03 2.39
CA VAL A 528 -15.11 10.38 2.55
C VAL A 528 -14.02 11.41 2.74
N CYS A 529 -12.99 11.11 3.54
CA CYS A 529 -11.85 12.03 3.68
C CYS A 529 -11.03 12.06 2.40
N GLU A 530 -10.99 13.20 1.73
CA GLU A 530 -10.23 13.37 0.48
C GLU A 530 -8.78 13.77 0.71
N GLY A 531 -8.37 13.88 1.97
CA GLY A 531 -7.03 14.27 2.38
C GLY A 531 -6.82 15.78 2.51
N ASN A 532 -5.61 16.18 2.91
CA ASN A 532 -5.27 17.57 3.14
C ASN A 532 -4.93 18.34 1.87
N GLY A 533 -5.23 19.64 1.89
CA GLY A 533 -4.87 20.58 0.84
C GLY A 533 -3.45 21.08 1.02
N ILE A 534 -2.57 20.77 0.09
CA ILE A 534 -1.16 21.19 0.10
C ILE A 534 -0.94 22.29 -0.93
N ASP A 535 -0.24 23.32 -0.51
CA ASP A 535 0.24 24.37 -1.38
C ASP A 535 1.68 24.05 -1.81
N PHE A 536 1.87 23.82 -3.11
CA PHE A 536 3.17 23.56 -3.72
C PHE A 536 3.91 24.85 -4.13
N GLY A 537 3.41 26.02 -3.71
CA GLY A 537 4.02 27.32 -3.97
C GLY A 537 3.95 27.74 -5.45
N ARG A 538 2.95 27.25 -6.18
CA ARG A 538 2.75 27.54 -7.60
C ARG A 538 1.31 27.98 -7.82
N ASP A 539 1.11 29.15 -8.43
CA ASP A 539 -0.20 29.80 -8.58
C ASP A 539 -1.29 28.89 -9.19
N ARG A 540 -0.92 27.98 -10.10
CA ARG A 540 -1.84 27.01 -10.71
C ARG A 540 -2.38 25.98 -9.73
N PHE A 541 -1.56 25.49 -8.79
CA PHE A 541 -1.94 24.37 -7.94
C PHE A 541 -2.64 24.88 -6.68
N LYS A 542 -3.93 24.60 -6.59
CA LYS A 542 -4.78 25.01 -5.47
C LYS A 542 -4.83 23.87 -4.44
N PRO A 543 -5.12 24.17 -3.16
CA PRO A 543 -5.27 23.15 -2.12
C PRO A 543 -6.64 22.46 -2.23
N VAL A 544 -6.95 21.92 -3.42
CA VAL A 544 -8.19 21.25 -3.77
C VAL A 544 -7.96 19.75 -3.94
N ARG A 545 -8.98 18.95 -3.65
CA ARG A 545 -8.97 17.47 -3.72
C ARG A 545 -10.22 16.96 -4.41
N SER A 546 -10.16 15.73 -4.90
CA SER A 546 -11.33 14.98 -5.34
C SER A 546 -11.01 13.49 -5.28
N ALA A 547 -11.62 12.77 -4.33
CA ALA A 547 -11.37 11.34 -4.16
C ALA A 547 -11.74 10.55 -5.44
N VAL A 548 -12.80 10.95 -6.14
CA VAL A 548 -13.21 10.30 -7.38
C VAL A 548 -12.21 10.56 -8.49
N ARG A 549 -11.84 11.83 -8.77
CA ARG A 549 -10.86 12.16 -9.82
C ARG A 549 -9.50 11.49 -9.58
N GLU A 550 -9.03 11.49 -8.33
CA GLU A 550 -7.76 10.84 -7.95
C GLU A 550 -7.81 9.33 -8.16
N ASN A 551 -8.94 8.67 -7.88
CA ASN A 551 -9.10 7.23 -8.14
C ASN A 551 -9.33 6.91 -9.63
N VAL A 552 -9.95 7.83 -10.37
CA VAL A 552 -10.11 7.70 -11.82
C VAL A 552 -8.74 7.71 -12.50
N LEU A 553 -7.92 8.73 -12.20
CA LEU A 553 -6.59 8.86 -12.80
C LEU A 553 -5.65 7.76 -12.31
N TRP A 554 -5.79 7.30 -11.06
CA TRP A 554 -5.12 6.10 -10.56
C TRP A 554 -5.47 4.86 -11.38
N SER A 555 -6.76 4.63 -11.66
CA SER A 555 -7.18 3.52 -12.53
C SER A 555 -6.67 3.69 -13.96
N MET A 556 -6.58 4.92 -14.48
CA MET A 556 -5.95 5.18 -15.78
C MET A 556 -4.46 4.83 -15.78
N VAL A 557 -3.71 5.08 -14.70
CA VAL A 557 -2.31 4.62 -14.55
C VAL A 557 -2.23 3.09 -14.68
N ILE A 558 -3.13 2.37 -13.99
CA ILE A 558 -3.21 0.91 -14.07
C ILE A 558 -3.49 0.44 -15.50
N LEU A 559 -4.52 0.99 -16.16
CA LEU A 559 -4.92 0.54 -17.51
C LEU A 559 -3.88 0.92 -18.57
N CYS A 560 -3.25 2.10 -18.46
CA CYS A 560 -2.16 2.52 -19.35
C CYS A 560 -0.90 1.65 -19.19
N SER A 561 -0.72 1.00 -18.03
CA SER A 561 0.39 0.06 -17.79
C SER A 561 0.23 -1.28 -18.52
N GLN A 562 -0.95 -1.54 -19.10
CA GLN A 562 -1.20 -2.76 -19.90
C GLN A 562 -0.72 -2.60 -21.36
N GLY A 563 -0.27 -1.41 -21.75
CA GLY A 563 0.17 -1.10 -23.12
C GLY A 563 -0.97 -0.56 -23.99
N ALA A 564 -0.61 0.12 -25.07
CA ALA A 564 -1.56 0.83 -25.93
C ALA A 564 -2.48 -0.10 -26.75
N GLU A 565 -2.09 -1.36 -26.97
CA GLU A 565 -2.87 -2.34 -27.75
C GLU A 565 -4.23 -2.65 -27.12
N VAL A 566 -4.28 -2.73 -25.78
CA VAL A 566 -5.51 -3.09 -25.07
C VAL A 566 -6.57 -1.99 -25.08
N ILE A 567 -6.20 -0.80 -25.56
CA ILE A 567 -7.03 0.41 -25.53
C ILE A 567 -7.06 1.14 -26.88
N GLU A 568 -6.72 0.47 -27.98
CA GLU A 568 -6.52 1.08 -29.30
C GLU A 568 -7.68 2.02 -29.71
N ASN A 569 -8.93 1.57 -29.56
CA ASN A 569 -10.13 2.32 -29.94
C ASN A 569 -10.40 3.59 -29.10
N ILE A 570 -9.82 3.69 -27.90
CA ILE A 570 -9.98 4.82 -26.98
C ILE A 570 -8.65 5.56 -26.73
N LEU A 571 -7.59 5.21 -27.47
CA LEU A 571 -6.24 5.72 -27.23
C LEU A 571 -6.14 7.23 -27.47
N GLU A 572 -6.75 7.74 -28.54
CA GLU A 572 -6.74 9.19 -28.85
C GLU A 572 -7.50 10.00 -27.78
N PRO A 573 -8.76 9.67 -27.43
CA PRO A 573 -9.46 10.29 -26.32
C PRO A 573 -8.69 10.22 -25.00
N THR A 574 -8.03 9.09 -24.72
CA THR A 574 -7.22 8.91 -23.51
C THR A 574 -6.04 9.88 -23.48
N ILE A 575 -5.23 9.93 -24.55
CA ILE A 575 -4.09 10.85 -24.65
C ILE A 575 -4.55 12.30 -24.52
N LYS A 576 -5.62 12.68 -25.21
CA LYS A 576 -6.17 14.04 -25.16
C LYS A 576 -6.61 14.41 -23.74
N THR A 577 -7.31 13.51 -23.05
CA THR A 577 -7.81 13.73 -21.68
C THR A 577 -6.65 13.89 -20.70
N LEU A 578 -5.69 12.96 -20.72
CA LEU A 578 -4.51 13.02 -19.86
C LEU A 578 -3.69 14.30 -20.10
N LYS A 579 -3.47 14.68 -21.35
CA LYS A 579 -2.81 15.94 -21.70
C LYS A 579 -3.56 17.15 -21.14
N THR A 580 -4.88 17.17 -21.28
CA THR A 580 -5.71 18.25 -20.75
C THR A 580 -5.56 18.35 -19.23
N VAL A 581 -5.63 17.24 -18.49
CA VAL A 581 -5.39 17.21 -17.04
C VAL A 581 -4.00 17.75 -16.70
N ILE A 582 -2.96 17.32 -17.42
CA ILE A 582 -1.58 17.81 -17.22
C ILE A 582 -1.49 19.33 -17.44
N GLU A 583 -2.22 19.89 -18.40
CA GLU A 583 -2.15 21.31 -18.77
C GLU A 583 -3.00 22.22 -17.87
N THR A 584 -4.17 21.76 -17.41
CA THR A 584 -5.19 22.64 -16.82
C THR A 584 -5.61 22.30 -15.40
N ASP A 585 -5.46 21.06 -14.92
CA ASP A 585 -5.96 20.68 -13.59
C ASP A 585 -5.23 21.44 -12.46
N GLU A 586 -5.98 21.83 -11.43
CA GLU A 586 -5.49 22.55 -10.26
C GLU A 586 -5.09 21.62 -9.10
N ASN A 587 -5.52 20.36 -9.14
CA ASN A 587 -5.10 19.31 -8.21
C ASN A 587 -3.80 18.67 -8.73
N VAL A 588 -2.70 19.00 -8.08
CA VAL A 588 -1.36 18.51 -8.39
C VAL A 588 -1.22 16.98 -8.37
N ILE A 589 -2.01 16.28 -7.53
CA ILE A 589 -2.00 14.82 -7.45
C ILE A 589 -2.60 14.24 -8.74
N CYS A 590 -3.72 14.81 -9.21
CA CYS A 590 -4.32 14.46 -10.50
C CYS A 590 -3.33 14.67 -11.65
N VAL A 591 -2.62 15.81 -11.66
CA VAL A 591 -1.58 16.08 -12.66
C VAL A 591 -0.48 15.02 -12.61
N GLY A 592 -0.01 14.63 -11.43
CA GLY A 592 1.00 13.59 -11.26
C GLY A 592 0.55 12.24 -11.82
N PHE A 593 -0.67 11.80 -11.52
CA PHE A 593 -1.21 10.54 -12.05
C PHE A 593 -1.38 10.62 -13.58
N ALA A 594 -1.81 11.76 -14.12
CA ALA A 594 -1.95 11.93 -15.56
C ALA A 594 -0.59 11.88 -16.28
N MET A 595 0.45 12.47 -15.71
CA MET A 595 1.82 12.37 -16.20
C MET A 595 2.32 10.92 -16.23
N ASP A 596 2.13 10.19 -15.14
CA ASP A 596 2.53 8.78 -15.04
C ASP A 596 1.79 7.92 -16.07
N ALA A 597 0.46 8.03 -16.15
CA ALA A 597 -0.35 7.31 -17.12
C ALA A 597 0.09 7.59 -18.58
N LEU A 598 0.33 8.86 -18.91
CA LEU A 598 0.75 9.24 -20.27
C LEU A 598 2.16 8.74 -20.60
N ALA A 599 3.09 8.83 -19.64
CA ALA A 599 4.45 8.35 -19.83
C ALA A 599 4.51 6.81 -19.96
N ARG A 600 3.62 6.08 -19.29
CA ARG A 600 3.44 4.63 -19.45
C ARG A 600 3.01 4.25 -20.86
N LEU A 601 2.00 4.94 -21.41
CA LEU A 601 1.57 4.73 -22.80
C LEU A 601 2.70 4.96 -23.82
N ALA A 602 3.60 5.91 -23.53
CA ALA A 602 4.70 6.25 -24.42
C ALA A 602 5.88 5.26 -24.36
N ASN A 603 6.11 4.64 -23.20
CA ASN A 603 7.39 3.95 -22.92
C ASN A 603 7.25 2.46 -22.56
N ILE A 604 6.14 2.01 -21.98
CA ILE A 604 5.94 0.60 -21.67
C ILE A 604 5.62 -0.13 -23.00
N GLN A 605 6.55 -0.97 -23.44
CA GLN A 605 6.53 -1.62 -24.75
C GLN A 605 5.24 -2.39 -25.01
N SER A 606 4.60 -2.12 -26.16
CA SER A 606 3.62 -2.98 -26.80
C SER A 606 4.33 -4.14 -27.51
N THR A 607 3.69 -5.30 -27.60
CA THR A 607 4.18 -6.45 -28.40
C THR A 607 4.22 -6.16 -29.91
N SER A 608 3.50 -5.13 -30.37
CA SER A 608 3.50 -4.59 -31.72
C SER A 608 4.29 -3.29 -31.77
N GLU A 609 5.42 -3.29 -32.47
CA GLU A 609 6.37 -2.15 -32.50
C GLU A 609 5.90 -0.92 -33.33
N ASN A 610 4.61 -0.77 -33.68
CA ASN A 610 4.19 0.24 -34.66
C ASN A 610 2.78 0.81 -34.48
N ILE A 611 2.45 1.38 -33.31
CA ILE A 611 1.27 2.27 -33.19
C ILE A 611 1.72 3.72 -33.48
N PRO A 612 1.37 4.34 -34.63
CA PRO A 612 1.89 5.65 -35.02
C PRO A 612 1.64 6.75 -33.98
N MET A 613 0.48 6.69 -33.30
CA MET A 613 0.13 7.65 -32.27
C MET A 613 0.98 7.53 -31.01
N VAL A 614 1.40 6.31 -30.64
CA VAL A 614 2.35 6.09 -29.53
C VAL A 614 3.72 6.64 -29.90
N ASN A 615 4.17 6.42 -31.14
CA ASN A 615 5.43 6.96 -31.64
C ASN A 615 5.44 8.50 -31.65
N GLN A 616 4.31 9.13 -31.99
CA GLN A 616 4.16 10.57 -31.92
C GLN A 616 4.13 11.04 -30.46
N LEU A 617 3.36 10.37 -29.59
CA LEU A 617 3.32 10.66 -28.17
C LEU A 617 4.72 10.61 -27.54
N LYS A 618 5.53 9.60 -27.87
CA LYS A 618 6.90 9.46 -27.36
C LYS A 618 7.79 10.64 -27.74
N LYS A 619 7.63 11.20 -28.95
CA LYS A 619 8.35 12.40 -29.39
C LYS A 619 7.88 13.66 -28.67
N ASP A 620 6.58 13.76 -28.41
CA ASP A 620 5.97 14.95 -27.82
C ASP A 620 5.98 14.94 -26.28
N LEU A 621 6.21 13.79 -25.65
CA LEU A 621 6.06 13.57 -24.20
C LEU A 621 6.81 14.61 -23.37
N VAL A 622 8.09 14.86 -23.67
CA VAL A 622 8.91 15.83 -22.92
C VAL A 622 8.31 17.23 -23.01
N ASN A 623 7.81 17.64 -24.18
CA ASN A 623 7.17 18.95 -24.36
C ASN A 623 5.83 19.03 -23.62
N ILE A 624 5.04 17.95 -23.60
CA ILE A 624 3.79 17.87 -22.83
C ILE A 624 4.09 17.99 -21.34
N LEU A 625 5.06 17.24 -20.83
CA LEU A 625 5.45 17.28 -19.42
C LEU A 625 5.93 18.69 -19.02
N LYS A 626 6.66 19.41 -19.89
CA LYS A 626 7.11 20.80 -19.67
C LYS A 626 5.96 21.82 -19.47
N SER A 627 4.71 21.47 -19.79
CA SER A 627 3.55 22.34 -19.53
C SER A 627 3.22 22.46 -18.03
N SER A 628 3.67 21.52 -17.20
CA SER A 628 3.59 21.61 -15.75
C SER A 628 4.88 22.16 -15.16
N PRO A 629 4.82 23.06 -14.16
CA PRO A 629 6.00 23.62 -13.51
C PRO A 629 6.66 22.69 -12.47
N ILE A 630 6.06 21.53 -12.18
CA ILE A 630 6.62 20.52 -11.27
C ILE A 630 6.43 19.11 -11.83
N HIS A 631 7.31 18.19 -11.44
CA HIS A 631 7.37 16.82 -11.95
C HIS A 631 7.68 15.84 -10.82
N SER A 632 7.05 14.67 -10.89
CA SER A 632 7.29 13.55 -9.98
C SER A 632 8.27 12.56 -10.62
N TRP A 633 9.56 12.84 -10.50
CA TRP A 633 10.61 12.13 -11.26
C TRP A 633 10.68 10.63 -10.96
N GLU A 634 10.44 10.24 -9.72
CA GLU A 634 10.37 8.87 -9.27
C GLU A 634 9.30 8.07 -10.04
N ALA A 635 8.10 8.63 -10.21
CA ALA A 635 7.03 8.03 -10.99
C ALA A 635 7.38 7.99 -12.48
N LEU A 636 7.88 9.12 -13.01
CA LEU A 636 8.23 9.24 -14.43
C LEU A 636 9.36 8.28 -14.86
N VAL A 637 10.44 8.15 -14.10
CA VAL A 637 11.49 7.19 -14.44
C VAL A 637 10.96 5.75 -14.32
N ARG A 638 10.09 5.47 -13.33
CA ARG A 638 9.46 4.15 -13.24
C ARG A 638 8.47 3.84 -14.37
N SER A 639 7.86 4.86 -14.95
CA SER A 639 7.06 4.74 -16.18
C SER A 639 7.88 4.52 -17.45
N GLY A 640 9.21 4.55 -17.37
CA GLY A 640 10.13 4.31 -18.49
C GLY A 640 10.75 5.58 -19.10
N LEU A 641 10.58 6.75 -18.49
CA LEU A 641 11.27 7.97 -18.92
C LEU A 641 12.79 7.82 -18.70
N SER A 642 13.58 8.01 -19.75
CA SER A 642 15.02 7.83 -19.68
C SER A 642 15.72 8.97 -18.93
N ARG A 643 16.94 8.72 -18.43
CA ARG A 643 17.74 9.76 -17.77
C ARG A 643 18.15 10.88 -18.73
N GLU A 644 18.38 10.56 -19.99
CA GLU A 644 18.72 11.53 -21.02
C GLU A 644 17.58 12.53 -21.21
N ALA A 645 16.33 12.04 -21.17
CA ALA A 645 15.15 12.90 -21.23
C ALA A 645 15.03 13.83 -20.01
N LEU A 646 15.51 13.42 -18.83
CA LEU A 646 15.55 14.29 -17.63
C LEU A 646 16.51 15.47 -17.82
N ALA A 647 17.66 15.27 -18.45
CA ALA A 647 18.64 16.33 -18.69
C ALA A 647 18.07 17.47 -19.56
N GLU A 648 17.06 17.19 -20.40
CA GLU A 648 16.37 18.22 -21.18
C GLU A 648 15.51 19.19 -20.36
N PHE A 649 15.23 18.86 -19.09
CA PHE A 649 14.57 19.75 -18.14
C PHE A 649 15.57 20.61 -17.36
N GLU A 650 16.78 20.10 -17.12
CA GLU A 650 17.86 20.81 -16.43
C GLU A 650 18.51 21.89 -17.31
N ALA A 651 18.58 21.67 -18.63
CA ALA A 651 19.21 22.60 -19.57
C ALA A 651 18.51 23.96 -19.76
N LYS A 652 17.39 24.20 -19.07
CA LYS A 652 16.61 25.46 -19.14
C LYS A 652 16.15 26.01 -17.78
N ALA A 653 16.64 25.46 -16.67
CA ALA A 653 16.30 25.90 -15.31
C ALA A 653 17.25 27.00 -14.80
#